data_AF-M9WCE6-F1
#
_entry.id   AF-M9WCE6-F1
#
_cell.length_a   1.000
_cell.length_b   1.000
_cell.length_c   1.000
_cell.angle_alpha   90.00
_cell.angle_beta   90.00
_cell.angle_gamma   90.00
#
_symmetry.space_group_name_H-M   'P 1'
#
loop_
_entity.id
_entity.type
_entity.pdbx_description
1 polymer ?
#
loop_
_entity_poly.entity_id
_entity_poly.type
_entity_poly.pdbx_seq_one_letter_code
_entity_poly.pdbx_strand_id
1 'polypeptide(L)'
;MKKFKSKLVLLTNLSVFSVLTPISFSLINQTTTTATKNIALYQEESRSETSSSESNSNQPTNDSAFSTFANEAKKKIKEAAGEVFETITKFIKDELEKIDLKKETKSDEYTSNLQKKVYLTVLMNFYKETKKDEFKEDPSKFGFNITFPYILSNYKNHNVGTVIFNGKKYENIRLSTDQMFDYSKLVDKGKNEDVIKNKEEVVNTIKLHNFNVEVKNYLDKWKEQVLQMFYKEEEIPKIGEDFFLEETSNSNNGINIGTFSAKIFNKHKSWDEYITNKVKPRFIDFDLTRNQEYKDESESQPTPPPTPTIPDPLKPVIPDKKPDSINVSQIIQALPQLSPYVSYENADADSVDEVINKFKSESDPEKKKKFFFFKNPINTRFEYTVEDQASSVSDEEYVTVKIKDLVNESKSRTYQTQIINPNKNVKYSYLLQKQNEEIQKSFLGLYKSLMLDEKLDYKTIGHGDLQSAALGVVESANKIVNDINFQEYWSNLLKSNYSSVDDNQINDDEYLPSVVTRTSKSLINKILSSLIASNINNQPAFNVLANAFVVLKSDLDGFTVHEASRQAFIKKAEKHNLDLKYMDKTFINLDKANTRLTSSANDKFKNFNPLKWFESYIENVKDAREYVEIIKVLLSTAEFEKDSDQYKELDKYYQLAIQKNHDEQKMANNSSLTIGIILLTLSILFIIANSFIYIYKNQNRQKLKSTFIVLTIFASSITLISIILTIIGLRG
;
A
#
# COMPACT_ATOMS: atom_id res chain seq x y z
N MET A 1 20.26 -70.61 -50.39
CA MET A 1 21.17 -70.61 -49.21
C MET A 1 21.82 -69.24 -49.08
N LYS A 2 21.66 -68.59 -47.90
CA LYS A 2 22.39 -67.42 -47.32
C LYS A 2 22.32 -66.07 -48.09
N LYS A 3 22.05 -64.91 -47.49
CA LYS A 3 21.58 -64.52 -46.13
C LYS A 3 21.19 -63.02 -46.20
N PHE A 4 20.01 -62.68 -45.69
CA PHE A 4 19.63 -61.32 -45.25
C PHE A 4 20.49 -60.91 -44.04
N LYS A 5 20.92 -59.62 -43.97
CA LYS A 5 21.14 -58.89 -42.70
C LYS A 5 21.27 -57.37 -42.92
N SER A 6 20.24 -56.65 -42.45
CA SER A 6 20.28 -55.46 -41.58
C SER A 6 21.30 -54.33 -41.85
N LYS A 7 20.78 -53.14 -42.15
CA LYS A 7 21.12 -51.89 -41.44
C LYS A 7 19.91 -50.92 -41.44
N LEU A 8 18.90 -51.30 -40.66
CA LEU A 8 17.80 -50.46 -40.20
C LEU A 8 18.22 -49.89 -38.83
N VAL A 9 18.96 -48.78 -38.80
CA VAL A 9 19.35 -48.09 -37.54
C VAL A 9 19.12 -46.56 -37.58
N LEU A 10 18.51 -46.01 -38.64
CA LEU A 10 18.35 -44.55 -38.77
C LEU A 10 16.92 -44.04 -38.59
N LEU A 11 16.00 -44.86 -38.09
CA LEU A 11 14.59 -44.50 -37.86
C LEU A 11 14.15 -44.54 -36.38
N THR A 12 15.06 -44.79 -35.43
CA THR A 12 14.73 -44.85 -33.99
C THR A 12 15.36 -43.75 -33.12
N ASN A 13 16.00 -42.74 -33.71
CA ASN A 13 16.50 -41.56 -32.97
C ASN A 13 15.66 -40.29 -33.15
N LEU A 14 14.48 -40.37 -33.78
CA LEU A 14 13.51 -39.27 -33.82
C LEU A 14 12.59 -39.21 -32.59
N SER A 15 12.72 -40.13 -31.63
CA SER A 15 11.88 -40.20 -30.42
C SER A 15 12.56 -39.72 -29.13
N VAL A 16 13.65 -38.95 -29.21
CA VAL A 16 14.36 -38.41 -28.02
C VAL A 16 14.40 -36.87 -27.96
N PHE A 17 13.82 -36.16 -28.93
CA PHE A 17 13.70 -34.69 -28.87
C PHE A 17 12.27 -34.17 -28.66
N SER A 18 11.33 -35.03 -28.25
CA SER A 18 9.97 -34.64 -27.84
C SER A 18 9.87 -34.23 -26.37
N VAL A 19 10.90 -33.57 -25.83
CA VAL A 19 10.82 -32.80 -24.58
C VAL A 19 11.41 -31.42 -24.84
N LEU A 20 10.81 -30.69 -25.78
CA LEU A 20 10.83 -29.23 -25.75
C LEU A 20 9.54 -28.82 -25.07
N THR A 21 9.60 -28.73 -23.75
CA THR A 21 8.66 -27.95 -22.95
C THR A 21 8.48 -26.58 -23.63
N PRO A 22 7.24 -26.06 -23.76
CA PRO A 22 7.09 -24.65 -24.05
C PRO A 22 7.88 -23.88 -22.98
N ILE A 23 8.78 -23.00 -23.40
CA ILE A 23 9.43 -22.05 -22.50
C ILE A 23 8.33 -21.10 -22.04
N SER A 24 7.63 -21.49 -20.99
CA SER A 24 6.83 -20.61 -20.16
C SER A 24 7.81 -19.65 -19.50
N PHE A 25 7.80 -18.38 -19.90
CA PHE A 25 8.35 -17.34 -19.05
C PHE A 25 7.41 -17.19 -17.84
N SER A 26 7.61 -18.03 -16.82
CA SER A 26 7.04 -17.89 -15.49
C SER A 26 8.16 -18.11 -14.48
N LEU A 27 8.89 -17.04 -14.16
CA LEU A 27 9.74 -16.98 -12.98
C LEU A 27 8.92 -16.30 -11.88
N ILE A 28 8.22 -17.08 -11.06
CA ILE A 28 7.76 -16.69 -9.73
C ILE A 28 8.13 -17.82 -8.77
N ASN A 29 8.99 -17.50 -7.81
CA ASN A 29 9.25 -18.31 -6.62
C ASN A 29 7.96 -18.43 -5.81
N GLN A 30 7.41 -19.64 -5.70
CA GLN A 30 6.45 -19.98 -4.66
C GLN A 30 7.17 -20.73 -3.55
N THR A 31 7.46 -20.04 -2.45
CA THR A 31 7.66 -20.69 -1.16
C THR A 31 6.29 -21.05 -0.60
N THR A 32 5.98 -22.34 -0.56
CA THR A 32 4.80 -22.91 0.07
C THR A 32 5.04 -22.98 1.58
N THR A 33 4.28 -22.20 2.36
CA THR A 33 4.18 -22.37 3.82
C THR A 33 2.92 -23.17 4.12
N THR A 34 3.11 -24.41 4.57
CA THR A 34 2.06 -25.32 5.01
C THR A 34 1.50 -24.83 6.35
N ALA A 35 0.22 -24.43 6.40
CA ALA A 35 -0.47 -24.11 7.64
C ALA A 35 -1.33 -25.31 8.08
N THR A 36 -0.96 -25.87 9.23
CA THR A 36 -1.60 -26.99 9.92
C THR A 36 -2.96 -26.56 10.48
N LYS A 37 -4.01 -27.35 10.20
CA LYS A 37 -5.34 -27.24 10.80
C LYS A 37 -5.26 -27.49 12.31
N ASN A 38 -5.83 -26.59 13.11
CA ASN A 38 -6.34 -26.91 14.45
C ASN A 38 -7.83 -26.57 14.52
N ILE A 39 -8.59 -27.57 14.95
CA ILE A 39 -10.04 -27.60 15.15
C ILE A 39 -10.29 -27.33 16.64
N ALA A 40 -11.21 -26.43 16.97
CA ALA A 40 -11.93 -26.40 18.26
C ALA A 40 -13.28 -25.68 18.02
N LEU A 41 -14.38 -26.42 17.89
CA LEU A 41 -15.34 -26.82 18.94
C LEU A 41 -16.28 -25.69 19.40
N TYR A 42 -17.53 -25.83 18.96
CA TYR A 42 -18.72 -25.08 19.36
C TYR A 42 -19.02 -25.22 20.86
N GLN A 43 -19.57 -24.15 21.45
CA GLN A 43 -20.45 -24.26 22.61
C GLN A 43 -21.57 -23.20 22.50
N GLU A 44 -22.81 -23.68 22.46
CA GLU A 44 -24.06 -22.91 22.58
C GLU A 44 -24.23 -22.41 24.02
N GLU A 45 -24.85 -21.23 24.22
CA GLU A 45 -26.03 -21.11 25.11
C GLU A 45 -26.74 -19.74 25.09
N SER A 46 -28.06 -19.84 24.91
CA SER A 46 -29.17 -19.11 25.54
C SER A 46 -29.40 -17.60 25.31
N ARG A 47 -30.59 -17.35 24.74
CA ARG A 47 -31.36 -16.10 24.60
C ARG A 47 -31.99 -15.69 25.95
N SER A 48 -32.09 -14.38 26.20
CA SER A 48 -33.22 -13.79 26.93
C SER A 48 -33.44 -12.34 26.47
N GLU A 49 -34.64 -12.05 25.99
CA GLU A 49 -35.12 -10.74 25.56
C GLU A 49 -35.51 -9.88 26.76
N THR A 50 -35.21 -8.59 26.73
CA THR A 50 -36.10 -7.58 27.33
C THR A 50 -35.98 -6.28 26.54
N SER A 51 -37.13 -5.81 26.08
CA SER A 51 -37.37 -4.55 25.37
C SER A 51 -37.32 -3.36 26.32
N SER A 52 -36.65 -2.28 25.91
CA SER A 52 -37.02 -0.92 26.32
C SER A 52 -36.55 0.11 25.28
N SER A 53 -37.51 0.91 24.84
CA SER A 53 -37.39 2.15 24.08
C SER A 53 -36.43 3.17 24.73
N GLU A 54 -35.66 3.91 23.92
CA GLU A 54 -35.63 5.38 23.95
C GLU A 54 -34.67 6.00 22.92
N SER A 55 -35.12 7.11 22.36
CA SER A 55 -34.39 8.07 21.53
C SER A 55 -33.27 8.74 22.33
N ASN A 56 -32.06 8.91 21.76
CA ASN A 56 -31.26 10.13 22.00
C ASN A 56 -30.08 10.30 21.02
N SER A 57 -29.82 11.57 20.72
CA SER A 57 -28.65 12.10 20.02
C SER A 57 -27.35 11.69 20.76
N ASN A 58 -26.55 10.82 20.17
CA ASN A 58 -25.34 10.28 20.83
C ASN A 58 -24.16 11.27 20.79
N GLN A 59 -23.91 11.95 21.90
CA GLN A 59 -22.56 12.42 22.24
C GLN A 59 -21.65 11.21 22.56
N PRO A 60 -20.35 11.25 22.24
CA PRO A 60 -19.42 10.17 22.57
C PRO A 60 -19.34 9.97 24.09
N THR A 61 -19.56 8.73 24.55
CA THR A 61 -19.51 8.34 25.97
C THR A 61 -18.55 7.17 26.19
N ASN A 62 -17.95 7.11 27.38
CA ASN A 62 -17.11 5.98 27.80
C ASN A 62 -17.90 4.67 27.82
N ASP A 63 -17.21 3.53 27.68
CA ASP A 63 -17.81 2.21 27.91
C ASP A 63 -18.38 2.09 29.33
N SER A 64 -19.51 1.41 29.49
CA SER A 64 -20.16 1.22 30.80
C SER A 64 -19.29 0.42 31.77
N ALA A 65 -18.38 -0.42 31.25
CA ALA A 65 -17.39 -1.17 32.00
C ALA A 65 -16.04 -0.46 32.15
N PHE A 66 -15.89 0.81 31.73
CA PHE A 66 -14.59 1.50 31.76
C PHE A 66 -13.89 1.47 33.13
N SER A 67 -14.66 1.48 34.23
CA SER A 67 -14.14 1.39 35.60
C SER A 67 -13.35 0.11 35.89
N THR A 68 -13.51 -0.96 35.10
CA THR A 68 -12.76 -2.21 35.26
C THR A 68 -11.45 -2.24 34.49
N PHE A 69 -11.27 -1.36 33.50
CA PHE A 69 -10.15 -1.42 32.55
C PHE A 69 -8.79 -1.27 33.25
N ALA A 70 -8.68 -0.34 34.21
CA ALA A 70 -7.43 -0.11 34.95
C ALA A 70 -6.93 -1.38 35.66
N ASN A 71 -7.83 -2.10 36.32
CA ASN A 71 -7.50 -3.35 37.01
C ASN A 71 -7.15 -4.46 36.02
N GLU A 72 -7.87 -4.54 34.90
CA GLU A 72 -7.62 -5.53 33.86
C GLU A 72 -6.27 -5.31 33.15
N ALA A 73 -5.97 -4.07 32.75
CA ALA A 73 -4.65 -3.71 32.21
C ALA A 73 -3.53 -4.04 33.20
N LYS A 74 -3.68 -3.63 34.48
CA LYS A 74 -2.67 -3.90 35.52
C LYS A 74 -2.39 -5.40 35.67
N LYS A 75 -3.44 -6.24 35.68
CA LYS A 75 -3.29 -7.69 35.77
C LYS A 75 -2.55 -8.25 34.55
N LYS A 76 -2.99 -7.91 33.33
CA LYS A 76 -2.39 -8.43 32.08
C LYS A 76 -0.94 -7.98 31.90
N ILE A 77 -0.64 -6.72 32.22
CA ILE A 77 0.72 -6.18 32.18
C ILE A 77 1.63 -6.94 33.15
N LYS A 78 1.16 -7.20 34.39
CA LYS A 78 1.93 -7.94 35.40
C LYS A 78 2.21 -9.39 34.96
N GLU A 79 1.24 -10.06 34.35
CA GLU A 79 1.40 -11.40 33.79
C GLU A 79 2.44 -11.40 32.65
N ALA A 80 2.28 -10.51 31.68
CA ALA A 80 3.21 -10.38 30.55
C ALA A 80 4.62 -9.97 30.98
N ALA A 81 4.76 -9.10 31.98
CA ALA A 81 6.07 -8.75 32.55
C ALA A 81 6.79 -9.99 33.12
N GLY A 82 6.04 -10.93 33.71
CA GLY A 82 6.58 -12.23 34.13
C GLY A 82 7.13 -13.05 32.97
N GLU A 83 6.37 -13.18 31.88
CA GLU A 83 6.77 -13.91 30.66
C GLU A 83 7.97 -13.24 29.96
N VAL A 84 7.98 -11.91 29.91
CA VAL A 84 9.10 -11.13 29.36
C VAL A 84 10.37 -11.37 30.18
N PHE A 85 10.28 -11.33 31.50
CA PHE A 85 11.42 -11.60 32.38
C PHE A 85 12.00 -13.01 32.16
N GLU A 86 11.14 -14.01 32.01
CA GLU A 86 11.54 -15.39 31.70
C GLU A 86 12.20 -15.49 30.32
N THR A 87 11.68 -14.78 29.33
CA THR A 87 12.25 -14.73 27.97
C THR A 87 13.66 -14.13 27.98
N ILE A 88 13.84 -13.00 28.69
CA ILE A 88 15.13 -12.32 28.85
C ILE A 88 16.14 -13.26 29.54
N THR A 89 15.78 -13.81 30.70
CA THR A 89 16.69 -14.64 31.50
C THR A 89 17.06 -15.94 30.80
N LYS A 90 16.13 -16.57 30.08
CA LYS A 90 16.41 -17.74 29.25
C LYS A 90 17.40 -17.41 28.15
N PHE A 91 17.16 -16.34 27.39
CA PHE A 91 18.08 -15.92 26.32
C PHE A 91 19.50 -15.68 26.84
N ILE A 92 19.65 -14.99 27.99
CA ILE A 92 20.96 -14.71 28.57
C ILE A 92 21.67 -16.01 28.99
N LYS A 93 20.96 -16.98 29.58
CA LYS A 93 21.52 -18.30 29.94
C LYS A 93 22.01 -19.04 28.69
N ASP A 94 21.14 -19.13 27.68
CA ASP A 94 21.44 -19.84 26.43
C ASP A 94 22.65 -19.21 25.71
N GLU A 95 22.79 -17.88 25.70
CA GLU A 95 23.96 -17.21 25.12
C GLU A 95 25.23 -17.37 25.97
N LEU A 96 25.13 -17.39 27.30
CA LEU A 96 26.29 -17.64 28.18
C LEU A 96 26.84 -19.06 28.02
N GLU A 97 25.97 -20.06 27.87
CA GLU A 97 26.36 -21.46 27.69
C GLU A 97 27.14 -21.69 26.37
N LYS A 98 26.91 -20.85 25.36
CA LYS A 98 27.62 -20.92 24.07
C LYS A 98 29.08 -20.45 24.16
N ILE A 99 29.48 -19.75 25.24
CA ILE A 99 30.80 -19.11 25.34
C ILE A 99 31.78 -19.97 26.15
N ASP A 100 32.74 -20.60 25.45
CA ASP A 100 33.83 -21.38 26.06
C ASP A 100 35.21 -20.76 25.74
N LEU A 101 35.65 -19.85 26.61
CA LEU A 101 36.93 -19.14 26.45
C LEU A 101 38.16 -20.05 26.38
N LYS A 102 38.06 -21.32 26.81
CA LYS A 102 39.19 -22.28 26.76
C LYS A 102 39.42 -22.84 25.36
N LYS A 103 38.44 -22.74 24.46
CA LYS A 103 38.52 -23.25 23.08
C LYS A 103 39.04 -22.21 22.09
N GLU A 104 39.11 -20.95 22.51
CA GLU A 104 39.55 -19.85 21.66
C GLU A 104 41.07 -19.84 21.51
N THR A 105 41.56 -19.90 20.27
CA THR A 105 43.00 -19.92 19.96
C THR A 105 43.53 -18.60 19.40
N LYS A 106 42.63 -17.71 18.95
CA LYS A 106 42.98 -16.38 18.45
C LYS A 106 42.69 -15.31 19.49
N SER A 107 43.60 -14.34 19.61
CA SER A 107 43.48 -13.23 20.58
C SER A 107 42.22 -12.39 20.39
N ASP A 108 41.82 -12.13 19.14
CA ASP A 108 40.66 -11.29 18.84
C ASP A 108 39.34 -12.00 19.17
N GLU A 109 39.20 -13.28 18.82
CA GLU A 109 38.05 -14.13 19.18
C GLU A 109 37.93 -14.25 20.71
N TYR A 110 39.05 -14.49 21.40
CA TYR A 110 39.09 -14.54 22.86
C TYR A 110 38.60 -13.22 23.49
N THR A 111 39.10 -12.08 23.00
CA THR A 111 38.76 -10.76 23.53
C THR A 111 37.27 -10.43 23.31
N SER A 112 36.76 -10.71 22.10
CA SER A 112 35.35 -10.50 21.77
C SER A 112 34.42 -11.40 22.61
N ASN A 113 34.75 -12.68 22.74
CA ASN A 113 33.96 -13.60 23.58
C ASN A 113 34.05 -13.27 25.07
N LEU A 114 35.19 -12.74 25.54
CA LEU A 114 35.31 -12.23 26.91
C LEU A 114 34.41 -11.01 27.13
N GLN A 115 34.40 -10.04 26.22
CA GLN A 115 33.51 -8.87 26.26
C GLN A 115 32.03 -9.28 26.27
N LYS A 116 31.65 -10.22 25.39
CA LYS A 116 30.30 -10.80 25.32
C LYS A 116 29.93 -11.48 26.64
N LYS A 117 30.83 -12.30 27.19
CA LYS A 117 30.62 -12.99 28.48
C LYS A 117 30.45 -12.00 29.64
N VAL A 118 31.26 -10.93 29.67
CA VAL A 118 31.13 -9.86 30.66
C VAL A 118 29.75 -9.25 30.57
N TYR A 119 29.34 -8.78 29.40
CA TYR A 119 28.07 -8.09 29.24
C TYR A 119 26.86 -8.98 29.57
N LEU A 120 26.87 -10.24 29.13
CA LEU A 120 25.82 -11.20 29.47
C LEU A 120 25.77 -11.51 30.97
N THR A 121 26.92 -11.56 31.65
CA THR A 121 26.96 -11.74 33.12
C THR A 121 26.39 -10.52 33.84
N VAL A 122 26.69 -9.32 33.34
CA VAL A 122 26.12 -8.07 33.84
C VAL A 122 24.59 -8.06 33.66
N LEU A 123 24.10 -8.43 32.47
CA LEU A 123 22.66 -8.57 32.20
C LEU A 123 22.01 -9.62 33.10
N MET A 124 22.66 -10.77 33.33
CA MET A 124 22.16 -11.81 34.22
C MET A 124 22.01 -11.30 35.66
N ASN A 125 22.96 -10.51 36.15
CA ASN A 125 22.88 -9.92 37.48
C ASN A 125 21.79 -8.84 37.56
N PHE A 126 21.59 -8.08 36.49
CA PHE A 126 20.52 -7.08 36.39
C PHE A 126 19.13 -7.73 36.40
N TYR A 127 18.95 -8.84 35.66
CA TYR A 127 17.73 -9.64 35.60
C TYR A 127 17.80 -10.91 36.46
N LYS A 128 18.41 -10.83 37.66
CA LYS A 128 18.49 -11.98 38.57
C LYS A 128 17.11 -12.38 39.09
N GLU A 129 16.86 -13.68 39.29
CA GLU A 129 15.52 -14.19 39.68
C GLU A 129 14.92 -13.50 40.92
N THR A 130 15.74 -13.08 41.88
CA THR A 130 15.27 -12.34 43.07
C THR A 130 14.64 -10.98 42.76
N LYS A 131 14.86 -10.43 41.55
CA LYS A 131 14.29 -9.17 41.06
C LYS A 131 13.03 -9.39 40.20
N LYS A 132 12.58 -10.64 40.00
CA LYS A 132 11.41 -10.96 39.16
C LYS A 132 10.11 -10.31 39.66
N ASP A 133 9.86 -10.36 40.97
CA ASP A 133 8.66 -9.74 41.54
C ASP A 133 8.73 -8.22 41.47
N GLU A 134 9.91 -7.62 41.64
CA GLU A 134 10.12 -6.19 41.42
C GLU A 134 9.87 -5.79 39.97
N PHE A 135 10.35 -6.59 39.00
CA PHE A 135 10.11 -6.38 37.57
C PHE A 135 8.62 -6.44 37.22
N LYS A 136 7.89 -7.40 37.81
CA LYS A 136 6.45 -7.56 37.59
C LYS A 136 5.63 -6.40 38.13
N GLU A 137 6.02 -5.86 39.29
CA GLU A 137 5.32 -4.73 39.91
C GLU A 137 5.67 -3.40 39.27
N ASP A 138 6.94 -3.19 38.90
CA ASP A 138 7.41 -1.93 38.34
C ASP A 138 8.50 -2.15 37.25
N PRO A 139 8.08 -2.50 36.01
CA PRO A 139 8.98 -2.66 34.88
C PRO A 139 9.78 -1.38 34.55
N SER A 140 9.30 -0.20 34.98
CA SER A 140 9.92 1.09 34.66
C SER A 140 11.33 1.24 35.26
N LYS A 141 11.59 0.60 36.42
CA LYS A 141 12.92 0.53 37.05
C LYS A 141 13.96 -0.15 36.17
N PHE A 142 13.52 -0.99 35.25
CA PHE A 142 14.34 -1.72 34.29
C PHE A 142 14.33 -1.08 32.90
N GLY A 143 13.73 0.12 32.76
CA GLY A 143 13.63 0.87 31.51
C GLY A 143 12.33 0.67 30.74
N PHE A 144 11.47 -0.28 31.14
CA PHE A 144 10.21 -0.56 30.45
C PHE A 144 9.09 0.38 30.93
N ASN A 145 9.08 1.60 30.39
CA ASN A 145 8.10 2.64 30.72
C ASN A 145 6.80 2.44 29.92
N ILE A 146 5.91 1.59 30.41
CA ILE A 146 4.61 1.31 29.78
C ILE A 146 3.70 2.50 29.99
N THR A 147 3.24 3.12 28.92
CA THR A 147 2.40 4.33 28.99
C THR A 147 1.09 4.11 28.25
N PHE A 148 1.14 3.66 27.01
CA PHE A 148 -0.03 3.58 26.13
C PHE A 148 -1.21 2.74 26.68
N PRO A 149 -1.03 1.49 27.15
CA PRO A 149 -2.11 0.72 27.77
C PRO A 149 -2.72 1.39 29.02
N TYR A 150 -1.91 2.13 29.77
CA TYR A 150 -2.39 2.88 30.94
C TYR A 150 -3.18 4.13 30.55
N ILE A 151 -2.84 4.77 29.43
CA ILE A 151 -3.64 5.86 28.87
C ILE A 151 -5.05 5.35 28.53
N LEU A 152 -5.14 4.20 27.85
CA LEU A 152 -6.42 3.60 27.46
C LEU A 152 -7.29 3.14 28.63
N SER A 153 -6.68 2.73 29.75
CA SER A 153 -7.39 2.11 30.86
C SER A 153 -7.72 3.03 32.04
N ASN A 154 -6.92 4.09 32.27
CA ASN A 154 -7.09 4.96 33.42
C ASN A 154 -7.84 6.26 33.12
N TYR A 155 -7.84 6.71 31.86
CA TYR A 155 -8.34 8.04 31.52
C TYR A 155 -9.61 7.98 30.68
N LYS A 156 -10.70 8.49 31.27
CA LYS A 156 -11.97 8.68 30.56
C LYS A 156 -11.87 9.70 29.43
N ASN A 157 -10.96 10.67 29.55
CA ASN A 157 -10.63 11.64 28.51
C ASN A 157 -9.11 11.69 28.34
N HIS A 158 -8.63 11.81 27.12
CA HIS A 158 -7.21 11.92 26.80
C HIS A 158 -6.98 13.05 25.79
N ASN A 159 -5.76 13.60 25.76
CA ASN A 159 -5.36 14.54 24.72
C ASN A 159 -4.81 13.77 23.51
N VAL A 160 -4.87 14.38 22.33
CA VAL A 160 -4.14 13.90 21.16
C VAL A 160 -3.04 14.90 20.83
N GLY A 161 -1.89 14.46 20.34
CA GLY A 161 -0.79 15.37 20.05
C GLY A 161 0.34 14.74 19.27
N THR A 162 1.46 15.47 19.25
CA THR A 162 2.71 15.03 18.62
C THR A 162 3.77 14.83 19.68
N VAL A 163 4.52 13.73 19.59
CA VAL A 163 5.73 13.49 20.38
C VAL A 163 6.94 13.51 19.44
N ILE A 164 7.94 14.32 19.75
CA ILE A 164 9.25 14.31 19.09
C ILE A 164 10.21 13.61 20.03
N PHE A 165 10.78 12.48 19.60
CA PHE A 165 11.65 11.66 20.44
C PHE A 165 12.73 10.98 19.58
N ASN A 166 13.99 11.03 20.01
CA ASN A 166 15.13 10.47 19.25
C ASN A 166 15.16 10.83 17.75
N GLY A 167 14.84 12.09 17.41
CA GLY A 167 14.83 12.58 16.02
C GLY A 167 13.69 12.04 15.15
N LYS A 168 12.75 11.27 15.72
CA LYS A 168 11.50 10.83 15.07
C LYS A 168 10.33 11.67 15.57
N LYS A 169 9.37 11.92 14.68
CA LYS A 169 8.11 12.60 14.99
C LYS A 169 6.98 11.57 14.95
N TYR A 170 6.29 11.39 16.07
CA TYR A 170 5.11 10.55 16.21
C TYR A 170 3.89 11.45 16.30
N GLU A 171 2.97 11.28 15.36
CA GLU A 171 1.76 12.11 15.24
C GLU A 171 0.54 11.34 15.72
N ASN A 172 -0.51 12.05 16.13
CA ASN A 172 -1.76 11.48 16.64
C ASN A 172 -1.56 10.56 17.86
N ILE A 173 -0.58 10.87 18.71
CA ILE A 173 -0.31 10.15 19.94
C ILE A 173 -1.37 10.50 20.98
N ARG A 174 -1.95 9.49 21.62
CA ARG A 174 -2.81 9.68 22.80
C ARG A 174 -1.93 10.01 23.99
N LEU A 175 -2.23 11.12 24.63
CA LEU A 175 -1.49 11.72 25.73
C LEU A 175 -2.40 11.80 26.95
N SER A 176 -1.84 11.51 28.13
CA SER A 176 -2.59 11.64 29.37
C SER A 176 -3.01 13.09 29.63
N THR A 177 -4.15 13.23 30.31
CA THR A 177 -4.65 14.50 30.87
C THR A 177 -3.95 14.88 32.19
N ASP A 178 -3.36 13.90 32.87
CA ASP A 178 -2.56 14.09 34.09
C ASP A 178 -1.11 13.60 33.90
N GLN A 179 -0.22 13.98 34.81
CA GLN A 179 1.20 13.70 34.76
C GLN A 179 1.58 12.23 35.01
N MET A 180 0.70 11.37 35.53
CA MET A 180 1.09 10.01 35.97
C MET A 180 1.64 9.14 34.83
N PHE A 181 0.96 9.12 33.68
CA PHE A 181 1.35 8.34 32.49
C PHE A 181 1.59 9.26 31.28
N ASP A 182 2.43 10.28 31.46
CA ASP A 182 2.72 11.30 30.45
C ASP A 182 4.12 11.12 29.85
N TYR A 183 4.19 11.04 28.51
CA TYR A 183 5.46 11.03 27.78
C TYR A 183 6.31 12.28 28.03
N SER A 184 5.73 13.39 28.49
CA SER A 184 6.46 14.61 28.84
C SER A 184 7.52 14.39 29.94
N LYS A 185 7.37 13.34 30.76
CA LYS A 185 8.36 12.91 31.77
C LYS A 185 9.46 12.00 31.22
N LEU A 186 9.26 11.50 30.00
CA LEU A 186 10.13 10.52 29.36
C LEU A 186 11.02 11.15 28.29
N VAL A 187 10.64 12.32 27.77
CA VAL A 187 11.41 13.13 26.82
C VAL A 187 12.39 14.08 27.51
N ASP A 188 13.52 14.36 26.86
CA ASP A 188 14.52 15.33 27.30
C ASP A 188 14.50 16.57 26.39
N LYS A 189 13.95 17.68 26.91
CA LYS A 189 13.91 18.96 26.17
C LYS A 189 15.30 19.48 25.79
N GLY A 190 16.34 19.09 26.51
CA GLY A 190 17.73 19.43 26.17
C GLY A 190 18.24 18.73 24.90
N LYS A 191 17.52 17.74 24.38
CA LYS A 191 17.84 16.96 23.17
C LYS A 191 16.92 17.25 21.99
N ASN A 192 16.21 18.40 22.01
CA ASN A 192 15.17 18.74 21.02
C ASN A 192 14.01 17.73 20.98
N GLU A 193 13.73 17.06 22.09
CA GLU A 193 12.56 16.20 22.25
C GLU A 193 11.42 17.01 22.89
N ASP A 194 10.18 16.79 22.46
CA ASP A 194 9.05 17.55 22.97
C ASP A 194 7.73 16.78 22.87
N VAL A 195 6.75 17.20 23.66
CA VAL A 195 5.38 16.70 23.64
C VAL A 195 4.44 17.88 23.42
N ILE A 196 3.85 17.93 22.22
CA ILE A 196 2.95 18.99 21.79
C ILE A 196 1.51 18.45 21.89
N LYS A 197 0.77 18.87 22.91
CA LYS A 197 -0.64 18.48 23.10
C LYS A 197 -1.56 19.38 22.28
N ASN A 198 -2.59 18.81 21.65
CA ASN A 198 -3.71 19.59 21.13
C ASN A 198 -4.48 20.21 22.30
N LYS A 199 -5.19 21.33 22.06
CA LYS A 199 -5.91 22.06 23.11
C LYS A 199 -7.22 21.41 23.54
N GLU A 200 -7.70 20.39 22.82
CA GLU A 200 -8.99 19.74 23.06
C GLU A 200 -8.79 18.31 23.58
N GLU A 201 -9.48 17.99 24.68
CA GLU A 201 -9.58 16.62 25.22
C GLU A 201 -10.59 15.80 24.42
N VAL A 202 -10.28 14.53 24.20
CA VAL A 202 -11.11 13.57 23.49
C VAL A 202 -11.61 12.51 24.47
N VAL A 203 -12.91 12.18 24.40
CA VAL A 203 -13.51 11.13 25.23
C VAL A 203 -12.96 9.77 24.79
N ASN A 204 -12.45 9.01 25.75
CA ASN A 204 -12.02 7.63 25.55
C ASN A 204 -13.23 6.73 25.33
N THR A 205 -13.41 6.31 24.09
CA THR A 205 -14.63 5.64 23.64
C THR A 205 -14.40 4.15 23.34
N ILE A 206 -13.20 3.63 23.64
CA ILE A 206 -12.82 2.23 23.48
C ILE A 206 -13.77 1.30 24.23
N LYS A 207 -14.27 0.28 23.54
CA LYS A 207 -15.15 -0.74 24.11
C LYS A 207 -14.35 -1.84 24.80
N LEU A 208 -14.94 -2.49 25.80
CA LEU A 208 -14.26 -3.52 26.61
C LEU A 208 -13.58 -4.62 25.75
N HIS A 209 -14.26 -5.10 24.70
CA HIS A 209 -13.70 -6.10 23.80
C HIS A 209 -12.44 -5.58 23.08
N ASN A 210 -12.51 -4.39 22.50
CA ASN A 210 -11.42 -3.77 21.75
C ASN A 210 -10.25 -3.40 22.65
N PHE A 211 -10.54 -2.91 23.86
CA PHE A 211 -9.54 -2.71 24.90
C PHE A 211 -8.77 -4.00 25.20
N ASN A 212 -9.48 -5.11 25.33
CA ASN A 212 -8.86 -6.39 25.63
C ASN A 212 -8.01 -6.94 24.49
N VAL A 213 -8.45 -6.75 23.24
CA VAL A 213 -7.67 -7.09 22.06
C VAL A 213 -6.42 -6.22 21.96
N GLU A 214 -6.56 -4.90 22.16
CA GLU A 214 -5.45 -3.95 22.03
C GLU A 214 -4.38 -4.17 23.10
N VAL A 215 -4.78 -4.30 24.36
CA VAL A 215 -3.84 -4.61 25.45
C VAL A 215 -3.13 -5.94 25.19
N LYS A 216 -3.85 -6.96 24.71
CA LYS A 216 -3.21 -8.25 24.37
C LYS A 216 -2.19 -8.09 23.25
N ASN A 217 -2.56 -7.43 22.15
CA ASN A 217 -1.68 -7.20 21.00
C ASN A 217 -0.42 -6.41 21.38
N TYR A 218 -0.57 -5.38 22.22
CA TYR A 218 0.55 -4.63 22.77
C TYR A 218 1.52 -5.55 23.53
N LEU A 219 0.99 -6.39 24.43
CA LEU A 219 1.81 -7.26 25.29
C LEU A 219 2.47 -8.39 24.50
N ASP A 220 1.79 -8.95 23.50
CA ASP A 220 2.37 -9.97 22.61
C ASP A 220 3.53 -9.38 21.78
N LYS A 221 3.37 -8.16 21.23
CA LYS A 221 4.47 -7.47 20.53
C LYS A 221 5.63 -7.09 21.45
N TRP A 222 5.36 -6.74 22.71
CA TRP A 222 6.42 -6.50 23.70
C TRP A 222 7.26 -7.77 23.89
N LYS A 223 6.61 -8.92 24.07
CA LYS A 223 7.28 -10.23 24.18
C LYS A 223 8.12 -10.57 22.95
N GLU A 224 7.60 -10.31 21.75
CA GLU A 224 8.32 -10.59 20.49
C GLU A 224 9.58 -9.72 20.33
N GLN A 225 9.52 -8.44 20.70
CA GLN A 225 10.57 -7.47 20.40
C GLN A 225 11.56 -7.25 21.55
N VAL A 226 11.29 -7.78 22.75
CA VAL A 226 12.09 -7.47 23.96
C VAL A 226 13.57 -7.81 23.83
N LEU A 227 13.93 -8.88 23.13
CA LEU A 227 15.33 -9.29 22.97
C LEU A 227 16.18 -8.19 22.31
N GLN A 228 15.62 -7.51 21.30
CA GLN A 228 16.29 -6.42 20.58
C GLN A 228 16.42 -5.14 21.41
N MET A 229 15.68 -5.04 22.53
CA MET A 229 15.68 -3.86 23.39
C MET A 229 16.91 -3.84 24.31
N PHE A 230 17.31 -4.98 24.90
CA PHE A 230 18.44 -5.03 25.83
C PHE A 230 19.74 -5.61 25.24
N TYR A 231 19.67 -6.35 24.13
CA TYR A 231 20.83 -7.03 23.57
C TYR A 231 20.93 -6.88 22.04
N LYS A 232 22.10 -6.41 21.57
CA LYS A 232 22.53 -6.37 20.17
C LYS A 232 24.03 -6.66 20.13
N GLU A 233 24.46 -7.52 19.22
CA GLU A 233 25.84 -8.01 19.20
C GLU A 233 26.85 -6.90 18.84
N GLU A 234 26.44 -5.95 18.01
CA GLU A 234 27.27 -4.82 17.57
C GLU A 234 27.49 -3.77 18.67
N GLU A 235 26.73 -3.84 19.76
CA GLU A 235 26.72 -2.86 20.85
C GLU A 235 27.21 -3.43 22.18
N ILE A 236 27.85 -4.59 22.14
CA ILE A 236 28.50 -5.17 23.30
C ILE A 236 29.58 -4.18 23.78
N PRO A 237 29.59 -3.79 25.07
CA PRO A 237 30.60 -2.89 25.59
C PRO A 237 31.99 -3.49 25.43
N LYS A 238 32.98 -2.65 25.13
CA LYS A 238 34.35 -3.05 24.87
C LYS A 238 35.29 -2.78 26.05
N ILE A 239 36.19 -3.74 26.30
CA ILE A 239 37.27 -3.59 27.28
C ILE A 239 38.19 -2.45 26.84
N GLY A 240 38.51 -1.53 27.75
CA GLY A 240 39.37 -0.38 27.50
C GLY A 240 38.66 0.85 26.89
N GLU A 241 37.45 0.68 26.33
CA GLU A 241 36.62 1.77 25.80
C GLU A 241 35.41 2.08 26.70
N ASP A 242 34.67 1.05 27.12
CA ASP A 242 33.44 1.18 27.91
C ASP A 242 33.62 0.73 29.36
N PHE A 243 34.46 -0.29 29.59
CA PHE A 243 34.74 -0.83 30.91
C PHE A 243 36.16 -1.36 31.03
N PHE A 244 36.60 -1.64 32.25
CA PHE A 244 37.88 -2.28 32.55
C PHE A 244 37.71 -3.42 33.55
N LEU A 245 38.72 -4.28 33.61
CA LEU A 245 38.78 -5.44 34.51
C LEU A 245 39.79 -5.18 35.63
N GLU A 246 39.39 -5.44 36.87
CA GLU A 246 40.26 -5.41 38.07
C GLU A 246 40.30 -6.80 38.73
N GLU A 247 41.35 -7.13 39.48
CA GLU A 247 41.34 -8.33 40.31
C GLU A 247 40.29 -8.23 41.43
N THR A 248 39.56 -9.33 41.68
CA THR A 248 38.41 -9.36 42.60
C THR A 248 38.75 -8.90 44.02
N SER A 249 39.99 -9.04 44.48
CA SER A 249 40.44 -8.57 45.81
C SER A 249 40.44 -7.04 45.98
N ASN A 250 40.39 -6.29 44.88
CA ASN A 250 40.50 -4.82 44.87
C ASN A 250 39.18 -4.10 44.54
N SER A 251 38.10 -4.83 44.29
CA SER A 251 36.84 -4.26 43.79
C SER A 251 35.74 -4.25 44.86
N ASN A 252 35.35 -3.06 45.32
CA ASN A 252 34.18 -2.88 46.19
C ASN A 252 32.86 -2.69 45.42
N ASN A 253 32.90 -2.42 44.09
CA ASN A 253 31.73 -1.96 43.30
C ASN A 253 31.60 -2.59 41.88
N GLY A 254 32.42 -3.57 41.49
CA GLY A 254 32.35 -4.21 40.17
C GLY A 254 31.56 -5.52 40.15
N ILE A 255 31.24 -6.02 38.96
CA ILE A 255 30.55 -7.32 38.79
C ILE A 255 31.60 -8.42 38.61
N ASN A 256 31.56 -9.43 39.50
CA ASN A 256 32.54 -10.51 39.52
C ASN A 256 32.33 -11.50 38.36
N ILE A 257 33.43 -11.81 37.67
CA ILE A 257 33.51 -12.69 36.51
C ILE A 257 34.72 -13.60 36.73
N GLY A 258 34.52 -14.67 37.49
CA GLY A 258 35.61 -15.54 37.92
C GLY A 258 36.61 -14.80 38.81
N THR A 259 37.86 -14.68 38.37
CA THR A 259 38.96 -14.03 39.10
C THR A 259 39.05 -12.51 38.88
N PHE A 260 38.19 -11.95 38.03
CA PHE A 260 38.17 -10.52 37.72
C PHE A 260 36.83 -9.87 38.10
N SER A 261 36.83 -8.55 38.25
CA SER A 261 35.65 -7.72 38.46
C SER A 261 35.56 -6.69 37.33
N ALA A 262 34.41 -6.59 36.67
CA ALA A 262 34.17 -5.63 35.59
C ALA A 262 33.56 -4.33 36.11
N LYS A 263 34.22 -3.21 35.81
CA LYS A 263 33.81 -1.86 36.24
C LYS A 263 33.67 -0.94 35.03
N ILE A 264 32.51 -0.31 34.93
CA ILE A 264 32.19 0.64 33.85
C ILE A 264 32.97 1.95 34.04
N PHE A 265 33.36 2.62 32.96
CA PHE A 265 34.00 3.93 33.07
C PHE A 265 33.06 5.00 33.65
N ASN A 266 33.65 6.06 34.22
CA ASN A 266 32.97 7.15 34.93
C ASN A 266 31.90 7.93 34.13
N LYS A 267 31.70 7.62 32.83
CA LYS A 267 30.59 8.16 32.03
C LYS A 267 29.22 7.60 32.46
N HIS A 268 29.20 6.49 33.20
CA HIS A 268 28.00 5.88 33.78
C HIS A 268 28.23 5.61 35.27
N LYS A 269 27.23 5.84 36.14
CA LYS A 269 27.42 5.65 37.59
C LYS A 269 27.40 4.18 38.00
N SER A 270 26.71 3.33 37.24
CA SER A 270 26.61 1.89 37.49
C SER A 270 26.23 1.11 36.22
N TRP A 271 26.42 -0.21 36.27
CA TRP A 271 25.93 -1.11 35.22
C TRP A 271 24.40 -1.11 35.12
N ASP A 272 23.69 -0.99 36.25
CA ASP A 272 22.23 -0.90 36.28
C ASP A 272 21.74 0.35 35.51
N GLU A 273 22.37 1.50 35.75
CA GLU A 273 22.07 2.74 35.01
C GLU A 273 22.42 2.62 33.52
N TYR A 274 23.53 1.95 33.18
CA TYR A 274 23.93 1.71 31.79
C TYR A 274 22.88 0.88 31.03
N ILE A 275 22.40 -0.22 31.63
CA ILE A 275 21.38 -1.06 31.02
C ILE A 275 20.07 -0.30 30.88
N THR A 276 19.61 0.36 31.94
CA THR A 276 18.36 1.15 31.91
C THR A 276 18.41 2.25 30.85
N ASN A 277 19.54 2.96 30.71
CA ASN A 277 19.71 4.00 29.69
C ASN A 277 19.73 3.46 28.25
N LYS A 278 20.09 2.18 28.04
CA LYS A 278 19.99 1.51 26.73
C LYS A 278 18.56 1.04 26.44
N VAL A 279 17.90 0.42 27.42
CA VAL A 279 16.56 -0.17 27.25
C VAL A 279 15.49 0.91 27.13
N LYS A 280 15.55 1.93 28.00
CA LYS A 280 14.54 2.99 28.09
C LYS A 280 14.19 3.66 26.76
N PRO A 281 15.13 4.21 25.97
CA PRO A 281 14.79 4.87 24.72
C PRO A 281 14.18 3.93 23.67
N ARG A 282 14.59 2.66 23.64
CA ARG A 282 14.01 1.67 22.71
C ARG A 282 12.59 1.29 23.09
N PHE A 283 12.36 1.18 24.39
CA PHE A 283 11.02 0.88 24.87
C PHE A 283 10.06 2.05 24.66
N ILE A 284 10.53 3.29 24.83
CA ILE A 284 9.72 4.48 24.53
C ILE A 284 9.38 4.53 23.02
N ASP A 285 10.33 4.27 22.12
CA ASP A 285 10.07 4.17 20.67
C ASP A 285 9.02 3.08 20.37
N PHE A 286 9.13 1.91 21.01
CA PHE A 286 8.14 0.84 20.92
C PHE A 286 6.75 1.31 21.40
N ASP A 287 6.64 1.86 22.60
CA ASP A 287 5.38 2.28 23.20
C ASP A 287 4.69 3.40 22.39
N LEU A 288 5.46 4.39 21.92
CA LEU A 288 4.97 5.44 21.01
C LEU A 288 4.49 4.88 19.67
N THR A 289 5.23 3.91 19.10
CA THR A 289 4.83 3.24 17.85
C THR A 289 3.52 2.49 18.03
N ARG A 290 3.35 1.75 19.15
CA ARG A 290 2.09 1.07 19.46
C ARG A 290 0.94 2.06 19.62
N ASN A 291 1.17 3.17 20.33
CA ASN A 291 0.18 4.24 20.51
C ASN A 291 -0.25 4.87 19.18
N GLN A 292 0.70 5.14 18.29
CA GLN A 292 0.44 5.71 16.96
C GLN A 292 -0.33 4.76 16.03
N GLU A 293 -0.07 3.46 16.11
CA GLU A 293 -0.76 2.46 15.28
C GLU A 293 -2.21 2.21 15.73
N TYR A 294 -2.57 2.59 16.96
CA TYR A 294 -3.90 2.34 17.51
C TYR A 294 -4.96 3.30 16.95
N LYS A 295 -6.06 2.73 16.46
CA LYS A 295 -7.25 3.45 15.96
C LYS A 295 -8.47 3.10 16.81
N ASP A 296 -9.15 4.10 17.37
CA ASP A 296 -10.41 3.91 18.10
C ASP A 296 -11.55 3.69 17.10
N GLU A 297 -12.35 2.63 17.28
CA GLU A 297 -13.54 2.36 16.45
C GLU A 297 -14.69 3.37 16.65
N SER A 298 -14.54 4.33 17.55
CA SER A 298 -15.55 5.29 17.99
C SER A 298 -15.27 6.73 17.55
N GLU A 299 -14.23 6.96 16.76
CA GLU A 299 -14.33 7.95 15.68
C GLU A 299 -15.27 7.40 14.60
N SER A 300 -16.56 7.46 14.91
CA SER A 300 -17.72 7.06 14.10
C SER A 300 -17.75 5.59 13.65
N GLN A 301 -18.29 4.73 14.52
CA GLN A 301 -19.03 3.55 14.05
C GLN A 301 -20.55 3.78 14.08
N PRO A 302 -21.25 3.34 13.02
CA PRO A 302 -22.70 3.34 12.92
C PRO A 302 -23.33 2.31 13.87
N THR A 303 -24.61 2.54 14.15
CA THR A 303 -25.54 1.72 14.95
C THR A 303 -25.39 0.20 14.73
N PRO A 304 -25.59 -0.62 15.79
CA PRO A 304 -25.52 -2.08 15.70
C PRO A 304 -26.56 -2.63 14.71
N PRO A 305 -26.28 -3.78 14.07
CA PRO A 305 -27.15 -4.36 13.07
C PRO A 305 -28.51 -4.72 13.69
N PRO A 306 -29.64 -4.56 12.96
CA PRO A 306 -30.86 -5.25 13.31
C PRO A 306 -30.61 -6.77 13.29
N THR A 307 -31.31 -7.46 14.18
CA THR A 307 -31.46 -8.92 14.29
C THR A 307 -31.47 -9.59 12.91
N PRO A 308 -30.85 -10.78 12.74
CA PRO A 308 -30.62 -11.38 11.44
C PRO A 308 -31.95 -11.64 10.71
N THR A 309 -32.22 -10.79 9.74
CA THR A 309 -33.16 -11.09 8.66
C THR A 309 -32.34 -11.60 7.49
N ILE A 310 -32.81 -12.71 6.93
CA ILE A 310 -32.27 -13.42 5.78
C ILE A 310 -31.77 -12.39 4.72
N PRO A 311 -30.53 -12.50 4.22
CA PRO A 311 -29.93 -11.45 3.39
C PRO A 311 -30.74 -11.21 2.11
N ASP A 312 -30.98 -9.92 1.84
CA ASP A 312 -31.58 -9.47 0.59
C ASP A 312 -30.57 -9.69 -0.56
N PRO A 313 -30.98 -10.39 -1.62
CA PRO A 313 -30.16 -10.77 -2.76
C PRO A 313 -29.46 -9.62 -3.53
N LEU A 314 -29.81 -8.34 -3.32
CA LEU A 314 -29.29 -7.23 -4.13
C LEU A 314 -27.99 -6.55 -3.67
N LYS A 315 -27.31 -7.03 -2.62
CA LYS A 315 -25.97 -6.53 -2.24
C LYS A 315 -24.88 -7.56 -2.55
N PRO A 316 -23.85 -7.20 -3.36
CA PRO A 316 -22.69 -8.06 -3.59
C PRO A 316 -22.06 -8.51 -2.28
N VAL A 317 -21.59 -9.76 -2.31
CA VAL A 317 -20.84 -10.47 -1.26
C VAL A 317 -19.84 -9.53 -0.58
N ILE A 318 -19.99 -9.41 0.75
CA ILE A 318 -19.13 -8.65 1.65
C ILE A 318 -17.76 -9.35 1.68
N PRO A 319 -16.66 -8.68 1.29
CA PRO A 319 -15.35 -9.00 1.83
C PRO A 319 -15.41 -8.68 3.32
N ASP A 320 -15.08 -9.63 4.20
CA ASP A 320 -15.10 -9.43 5.67
C ASP A 320 -14.18 -8.30 6.18
N LYS A 321 -13.49 -7.59 5.29
CA LYS A 321 -12.97 -6.25 5.56
C LYS A 321 -13.96 -5.20 5.04
N LYS A 322 -14.83 -4.71 5.92
CA LYS A 322 -15.35 -3.34 5.78
C LYS A 322 -14.12 -2.44 5.53
N PRO A 323 -14.09 -1.63 4.46
CA PRO A 323 -13.08 -0.59 4.34
C PRO A 323 -13.12 0.21 5.64
N ASP A 324 -11.95 0.48 6.25
CA ASP A 324 -11.83 1.51 7.29
C ASP A 324 -12.66 2.70 6.78
N SER A 325 -13.69 3.09 7.53
CA SER A 325 -14.50 4.24 7.15
C SER A 325 -13.55 5.42 7.09
N ILE A 326 -13.21 5.83 5.87
CA ILE A 326 -12.43 7.01 5.62
C ILE A 326 -13.12 8.14 6.38
N ASN A 327 -12.50 8.64 7.46
CA ASN A 327 -13.03 9.78 8.20
C ASN A 327 -12.87 11.00 7.30
N VAL A 328 -13.91 11.24 6.50
CA VAL A 328 -13.96 12.28 5.47
C VAL A 328 -13.65 13.66 6.08
N SER A 329 -14.04 13.91 7.32
CA SER A 329 -13.75 15.17 8.01
C SER A 329 -12.26 15.33 8.31
N GLN A 330 -11.58 14.28 8.76
CA GLN A 330 -10.11 14.30 8.96
C GLN A 330 -9.35 14.41 7.65
N ILE A 331 -9.80 13.71 6.59
CA ILE A 331 -9.18 13.85 5.26
C ILE A 331 -9.29 15.29 4.76
N ILE A 332 -10.48 15.91 4.85
CA ILE A 332 -10.68 17.30 4.43
C ILE A 332 -9.78 18.26 5.21
N GLN A 333 -9.59 18.02 6.52
CA GLN A 333 -8.70 18.84 7.35
C GLN A 333 -7.22 18.68 7.00
N ALA A 334 -6.80 17.49 6.57
CA ALA A 334 -5.42 17.19 6.16
C ALA A 334 -5.08 17.64 4.73
N LEU A 335 -6.05 18.06 3.93
CA LEU A 335 -5.81 18.54 2.57
C LEU A 335 -4.90 19.78 2.56
N PRO A 336 -4.11 19.99 1.50
CA PRO A 336 -3.34 21.22 1.34
C PRO A 336 -4.25 22.44 1.23
N GLN A 337 -3.76 23.58 1.71
CA GLN A 337 -4.39 24.88 1.50
C GLN A 337 -3.87 25.46 0.18
N LEU A 338 -4.58 25.19 -0.91
CA LEU A 338 -4.18 25.65 -2.25
C LEU A 338 -4.56 27.11 -2.46
N SER A 339 -3.65 27.89 -3.03
CA SER A 339 -3.97 29.25 -3.48
C SER A 339 -4.74 29.23 -4.81
N PRO A 340 -5.78 30.06 -4.97
CA PRO A 340 -6.46 30.24 -6.24
C PRO A 340 -5.57 30.99 -7.24
N TYR A 341 -5.55 30.52 -8.48
CA TYR A 341 -4.92 31.20 -9.61
C TYR A 341 -5.99 31.92 -10.42
N VAL A 342 -5.69 33.15 -10.85
CA VAL A 342 -6.57 33.87 -11.79
C VAL A 342 -6.62 33.12 -13.12
N SER A 343 -7.83 32.81 -13.59
CA SER A 343 -8.03 32.15 -14.88
C SER A 343 -7.55 33.02 -16.04
N TYR A 344 -7.21 32.40 -17.17
CA TYR A 344 -6.70 33.17 -18.31
C TYR A 344 -7.71 34.19 -18.85
N GLU A 345 -9.00 33.90 -18.76
CA GLU A 345 -10.10 34.80 -19.16
C GLU A 345 -10.12 36.10 -18.34
N ASN A 346 -9.49 36.12 -17.17
CA ASN A 346 -9.46 37.27 -16.25
C ASN A 346 -8.02 37.74 -15.94
N ALA A 347 -7.01 37.18 -16.60
CA ALA A 347 -5.60 37.40 -16.29
C ALA A 347 -5.03 38.71 -16.88
N ASP A 348 -5.81 39.40 -17.71
CA ASP A 348 -5.51 40.71 -18.28
C ASP A 348 -5.82 41.88 -17.32
N ALA A 349 -6.50 41.61 -16.21
CA ALA A 349 -6.84 42.61 -15.20
C ALA A 349 -5.60 43.33 -14.62
N ASP A 350 -5.73 44.63 -14.39
CA ASP A 350 -4.63 45.50 -13.97
C ASP A 350 -4.23 45.26 -12.51
N SER A 351 -5.13 44.76 -11.67
CA SER A 351 -4.87 44.39 -10.27
C SER A 351 -5.69 43.17 -9.82
N VAL A 352 -5.30 42.58 -8.68
CA VAL A 352 -6.07 41.52 -8.03
C VAL A 352 -7.42 42.08 -7.55
N ASP A 353 -7.45 43.31 -7.04
CA ASP A 353 -8.66 44.02 -6.61
C ASP A 353 -9.69 44.11 -7.74
N GLU A 354 -9.24 44.36 -8.99
CA GLU A 354 -10.14 44.40 -10.15
C GLU A 354 -10.80 43.04 -10.39
N VAL A 355 -10.03 41.95 -10.32
CA VAL A 355 -10.55 40.58 -10.45
C VAL A 355 -11.53 40.26 -9.34
N ILE A 356 -11.23 40.64 -8.10
CA ILE A 356 -12.13 40.44 -6.95
C ILE A 356 -13.41 41.24 -7.12
N ASN A 357 -13.34 42.49 -7.57
CA ASN A 357 -14.51 43.33 -7.80
C ASN A 357 -15.40 42.75 -8.90
N LYS A 358 -14.81 42.28 -10.01
CA LYS A 358 -15.54 41.57 -11.07
C LYS A 358 -16.19 40.29 -10.53
N PHE A 359 -15.44 39.48 -9.77
CA PHE A 359 -15.95 38.26 -9.14
C PHE A 359 -17.12 38.51 -8.18
N LYS A 360 -17.04 39.55 -7.34
CA LYS A 360 -18.12 39.95 -6.42
C LYS A 360 -19.35 40.48 -7.15
N SER A 361 -19.15 41.15 -8.28
CA SER A 361 -20.24 41.68 -9.11
C SER A 361 -20.91 40.64 -10.01
N GLU A 362 -20.26 39.48 -10.23
CA GLU A 362 -20.83 38.40 -11.04
C GLU A 362 -21.95 37.67 -10.28
N SER A 363 -23.09 37.55 -10.95
CA SER A 363 -24.33 36.98 -10.41
C SER A 363 -24.58 35.57 -10.93
N ASP A 364 -23.99 35.20 -12.08
CA ASP A 364 -24.08 33.86 -12.65
C ASP A 364 -23.08 32.91 -11.95
N PRO A 365 -23.56 31.89 -11.20
CA PRO A 365 -22.71 30.97 -10.45
C PRO A 365 -21.71 30.21 -11.34
N GLU A 366 -22.07 29.93 -12.60
CA GLU A 366 -21.20 29.16 -13.50
C GLU A 366 -20.08 30.02 -14.07
N LYS A 367 -20.35 31.31 -14.37
CA LYS A 367 -19.28 32.27 -14.71
C LYS A 367 -18.41 32.56 -13.52
N LYS A 368 -18.99 32.66 -12.33
CA LYS A 368 -18.29 32.93 -11.08
C LYS A 368 -17.24 31.86 -10.75
N LYS A 369 -17.53 30.58 -11.01
CA LYS A 369 -16.57 29.47 -10.90
C LYS A 369 -15.38 29.58 -11.85
N LYS A 370 -15.50 30.29 -12.96
CA LYS A 370 -14.44 30.43 -13.97
C LYS A 370 -13.43 31.52 -13.67
N PHE A 371 -13.64 32.35 -12.65
CA PHE A 371 -12.68 33.42 -12.29
C PHE A 371 -11.36 32.87 -11.76
N PHE A 372 -11.42 31.75 -11.04
CA PHE A 372 -10.26 31.16 -10.38
C PHE A 372 -10.20 29.66 -10.65
N PHE A 373 -8.98 29.13 -10.73
CA PHE A 373 -8.75 27.70 -10.75
C PHE A 373 -7.68 27.31 -9.72
N PHE A 374 -7.65 26.03 -9.36
CA PHE A 374 -6.73 25.48 -8.38
C PHE A 374 -5.86 24.40 -9.01
N LYS A 375 -4.60 24.35 -8.60
CA LYS A 375 -3.65 23.31 -9.02
C LYS A 375 -3.90 21.99 -8.29
N ASN A 376 -5.07 21.39 -8.50
CA ASN A 376 -5.47 20.10 -7.97
C ASN A 376 -5.79 19.09 -9.10
N PRO A 377 -4.82 18.76 -9.98
CA PRO A 377 -5.14 17.94 -11.15
C PRO A 377 -5.28 16.45 -10.83
N ILE A 378 -4.89 16.00 -9.64
CA ILE A 378 -4.91 14.57 -9.28
C ILE A 378 -6.16 14.23 -8.45
N ASN A 379 -6.35 14.88 -7.30
CA ASN A 379 -7.39 14.50 -6.35
C ASN A 379 -8.70 15.26 -6.62
N THR A 380 -9.41 14.86 -7.66
CA THR A 380 -10.64 15.54 -8.13
C THR A 380 -11.84 15.37 -7.20
N ARG A 381 -11.74 14.53 -6.16
CA ARG A 381 -12.78 14.38 -5.12
C ARG A 381 -13.10 15.67 -4.39
N PHE A 382 -12.09 16.52 -4.21
CA PHE A 382 -12.21 17.74 -3.42
C PHE A 382 -12.24 18.96 -4.34
N GLU A 383 -13.40 19.62 -4.33
CA GLU A 383 -13.62 20.84 -5.09
C GLU A 383 -13.20 22.04 -4.24
N TYR A 384 -12.39 22.92 -4.84
CA TYR A 384 -11.92 24.16 -4.24
C TYR A 384 -12.65 25.33 -4.91
N THR A 385 -13.27 26.20 -4.12
CA THR A 385 -13.99 27.37 -4.60
C THR A 385 -13.67 28.60 -3.77
N VAL A 386 -13.59 29.76 -4.41
CA VAL A 386 -13.45 31.05 -3.71
C VAL A 386 -14.83 31.48 -3.20
N GLU A 387 -14.92 31.89 -1.94
CA GLU A 387 -16.10 32.49 -1.32
C GLU A 387 -16.00 34.03 -1.39
N ASP A 388 -17.15 34.72 -1.35
CA ASP A 388 -17.27 36.18 -1.55
C ASP A 388 -16.58 37.07 -0.48
N GLN A 389 -15.92 36.45 0.51
CA GLN A 389 -15.25 37.14 1.60
C GLN A 389 -13.76 37.32 1.30
N ALA A 390 -13.42 38.52 0.85
CA ALA A 390 -12.03 39.00 0.81
C ALA A 390 -11.77 39.91 2.02
N SER A 391 -10.69 39.67 2.75
CA SER A 391 -10.25 40.48 3.89
C SER A 391 -8.86 41.04 3.63
N SER A 392 -8.70 42.36 3.64
CA SER A 392 -7.41 43.01 3.50
C SER A 392 -6.72 43.04 4.87
N VAL A 393 -5.62 42.34 4.99
CA VAL A 393 -4.71 42.45 6.14
C VAL A 393 -3.35 42.84 5.55
N SER A 394 -2.85 44.04 5.90
CA SER A 394 -1.51 44.53 5.55
C SER A 394 -1.14 44.49 4.06
N ASP A 395 -1.81 45.30 3.21
CA ASP A 395 -1.53 45.50 1.77
C ASP A 395 -1.55 44.24 0.87
N GLU A 396 -1.84 43.06 1.42
CA GLU A 396 -2.02 41.81 0.70
C GLU A 396 -3.48 41.36 0.83
N GLU A 397 -4.13 41.08 -0.32
CA GLU A 397 -5.54 40.67 -0.36
C GLU A 397 -5.68 39.16 -0.11
N TYR A 398 -6.39 38.79 0.96
CA TYR A 398 -6.73 37.41 1.27
C TYR A 398 -8.17 37.11 0.82
N VAL A 399 -8.37 35.95 0.22
CA VAL A 399 -9.69 35.40 -0.07
C VAL A 399 -9.98 34.17 0.79
N THR A 400 -11.24 33.99 1.11
CA THR A 400 -11.72 32.77 1.76
C THR A 400 -11.95 31.70 0.70
N VAL A 401 -11.30 30.55 0.84
CA VAL A 401 -11.47 29.39 -0.03
C VAL A 401 -12.20 28.30 0.74
N LYS A 402 -13.21 27.71 0.11
CA LYS A 402 -13.93 26.54 0.59
C LYS A 402 -13.45 25.29 -0.13
N ILE A 403 -13.20 24.23 0.65
CA ILE A 403 -13.00 22.87 0.13
C ILE A 403 -14.26 22.06 0.42
N LYS A 404 -14.84 21.45 -0.60
CA LYS A 404 -16.03 20.59 -0.52
C LYS A 404 -15.68 19.17 -0.97
N ASP A 405 -16.15 18.16 -0.24
CA ASP A 405 -16.10 16.77 -0.74
C ASP A 405 -17.28 16.51 -1.69
N LEU A 406 -16.98 16.09 -2.92
CA LEU A 406 -18.00 15.78 -3.94
C LEU A 406 -18.76 14.48 -3.65
N VAL A 407 -18.24 13.60 -2.79
CA VAL A 407 -18.91 12.37 -2.34
C VAL A 407 -19.82 12.65 -1.14
N ASN A 408 -19.40 13.53 -0.24
CA ASN A 408 -20.18 13.94 0.92
C ASN A 408 -20.27 15.47 0.99
N GLU A 409 -21.23 16.01 0.25
CA GLU A 409 -21.38 17.45 0.05
C GLU A 409 -21.61 18.26 1.34
N SER A 410 -22.06 17.61 2.41
CA SER A 410 -22.24 18.22 3.73
C SER A 410 -20.91 18.51 4.44
N LYS A 411 -19.81 17.91 3.99
CA LYS A 411 -18.48 18.05 4.58
C LYS A 411 -17.68 19.08 3.79
N SER A 412 -17.33 20.16 4.47
CA SER A 412 -16.49 21.21 3.91
C SER A 412 -15.63 21.87 4.99
N ARG A 413 -14.57 22.56 4.57
CA ARG A 413 -13.79 23.48 5.42
C ARG A 413 -13.51 24.76 4.65
N THR A 414 -13.25 25.83 5.37
CA THR A 414 -12.77 27.10 4.79
C THR A 414 -11.38 27.45 5.32
N TYR A 415 -10.62 28.21 4.53
CA TYR A 415 -9.35 28.79 4.93
C TYR A 415 -9.11 30.08 4.17
N GLN A 416 -8.22 30.92 4.67
CA GLN A 416 -7.83 32.15 4.00
C GLN A 416 -6.48 31.97 3.30
N THR A 417 -6.36 32.49 2.08
CA THR A 417 -5.12 32.44 1.30
C THR A 417 -5.08 33.61 0.31
N GLN A 418 -3.91 33.87 -0.26
CA GLN A 418 -3.71 34.91 -1.26
C GLN A 418 -4.08 34.41 -2.66
N ILE A 419 -4.61 35.30 -3.49
CA ILE A 419 -4.76 35.06 -4.94
C ILE A 419 -3.40 35.13 -5.61
N ILE A 420 -3.11 34.15 -6.47
CA ILE A 420 -1.93 34.18 -7.33
C ILE A 420 -2.36 34.70 -8.71
N ASN A 421 -1.87 35.88 -9.08
CA ASN A 421 -1.94 36.40 -10.45
C ASN A 421 -0.52 36.45 -11.04
N PRO A 422 0.01 35.32 -11.53
CA PRO A 422 1.39 35.24 -11.95
C PRO A 422 1.59 36.02 -13.25
N ASN A 423 2.32 37.13 -13.15
CA ASN A 423 2.82 37.98 -14.24
C ASN A 423 1.79 38.85 -14.99
N LYS A 424 0.52 38.93 -14.57
CA LYS A 424 -0.54 39.67 -15.31
C LYS A 424 -0.53 39.32 -16.80
N ASN A 425 -0.41 38.02 -17.09
CA ASN A 425 -0.12 37.54 -18.43
C ASN A 425 -1.08 36.42 -18.81
N VAL A 426 -1.97 36.73 -19.74
CA VAL A 426 -2.99 35.81 -20.27
C VAL A 426 -2.36 34.51 -20.79
N LYS A 427 -1.24 34.58 -21.53
CA LYS A 427 -0.55 33.40 -22.06
C LYS A 427 -0.02 32.49 -20.95
N TYR A 428 0.53 33.09 -19.89
CA TYR A 428 1.03 32.35 -18.74
C TYR A 428 -0.11 31.61 -18.03
N SER A 429 -1.19 32.33 -17.69
CA SER A 429 -2.35 31.74 -17.03
C SER A 429 -3.02 30.69 -17.91
N TYR A 430 -3.11 30.91 -19.22
CA TYR A 430 -3.66 29.95 -20.19
C TYR A 430 -2.84 28.66 -20.20
N LEU A 431 -1.51 28.78 -20.35
CA LEU A 431 -0.63 27.62 -20.38
C LEU A 431 -0.70 26.83 -19.06
N LEU A 432 -0.71 27.51 -17.91
CA LEU A 432 -0.81 26.87 -16.60
C LEU A 432 -2.15 26.15 -16.44
N GLN A 433 -3.27 26.80 -16.77
CA GLN A 433 -4.60 26.24 -16.66
C GLN A 433 -4.76 25.00 -17.57
N LYS A 434 -4.37 25.10 -18.84
CA LYS A 434 -4.44 23.97 -19.78
C LYS A 434 -3.50 22.82 -19.42
N GLN A 435 -2.33 23.11 -18.85
CA GLN A 435 -1.46 22.05 -18.31
C GLN A 435 -2.11 21.30 -17.13
N ASN A 436 -2.77 22.04 -16.23
CA ASN A 436 -3.51 21.46 -15.11
C ASN A 436 -4.65 20.55 -15.61
N GLU A 437 -5.44 21.02 -16.58
CA GLU A 437 -6.53 20.26 -17.22
C GLU A 437 -6.03 18.97 -17.90
N GLU A 438 -4.90 19.04 -18.63
CA GLU A 438 -4.34 17.87 -19.32
C GLU A 438 -3.77 16.81 -18.35
N ILE A 439 -3.17 17.22 -17.23
CA ILE A 439 -2.77 16.28 -16.16
C ILE A 439 -4.02 15.60 -15.58
N GLN A 440 -5.07 16.38 -15.28
CA GLN A 440 -6.34 15.87 -14.77
C GLN A 440 -6.96 14.85 -15.71
N LYS A 441 -7.02 15.16 -17.01
CA LYS A 441 -7.54 14.26 -18.04
C LYS A 441 -6.77 12.93 -18.10
N SER A 442 -5.45 12.96 -17.95
CA SER A 442 -4.62 11.75 -17.94
C SER A 442 -4.96 10.83 -16.76
N PHE A 443 -5.08 11.38 -15.54
CA PHE A 443 -5.43 10.60 -14.36
C PHE A 443 -6.92 10.20 -14.31
N LEU A 444 -7.81 11.00 -14.88
CA LEU A 444 -9.21 10.61 -15.06
C LEU A 444 -9.35 9.35 -15.92
N GLY A 445 -8.44 9.12 -16.88
CA GLY A 445 -8.36 7.86 -17.62
C GLY A 445 -8.17 6.65 -16.71
N LEU A 446 -7.29 6.76 -15.70
CA LEU A 446 -7.09 5.72 -14.68
C LEU A 446 -8.36 5.55 -13.83
N TYR A 447 -9.01 6.62 -13.40
CA TYR A 447 -10.22 6.55 -12.57
C TYR A 447 -11.35 5.83 -13.31
N LYS A 448 -11.59 6.22 -14.57
CA LYS A 448 -12.58 5.57 -15.43
C LYS A 448 -12.26 4.09 -15.68
N SER A 449 -10.99 3.71 -15.78
CA SER A 449 -10.60 2.29 -15.90
C SER A 449 -10.94 1.45 -14.67
N LEU A 450 -10.99 2.08 -13.50
CA LEU A 450 -11.45 1.46 -12.24
C LEU A 450 -12.97 1.52 -12.07
N MET A 451 -13.70 2.09 -13.04
CA MET A 451 -15.12 2.45 -12.98
C MET A 451 -15.45 3.50 -11.91
N LEU A 452 -14.50 4.39 -11.63
CA LEU A 452 -14.71 5.61 -10.86
C LEU A 452 -15.04 6.78 -11.80
N ASP A 453 -15.77 7.76 -11.27
CA ASP A 453 -15.97 9.06 -11.88
C ASP A 453 -15.03 10.11 -11.25
N GLU A 454 -15.21 11.38 -11.63
CA GLU A 454 -14.42 12.51 -11.11
C GLU A 454 -14.61 12.73 -9.60
N LYS A 455 -15.68 12.22 -9.00
CA LYS A 455 -15.92 12.33 -7.56
C LYS A 455 -15.04 11.38 -6.76
N LEU A 456 -14.48 10.35 -7.42
CA LEU A 456 -13.64 9.32 -6.79
C LEU A 456 -14.31 8.69 -5.57
N ASP A 457 -15.58 8.30 -5.70
CA ASP A 457 -16.24 7.52 -4.64
C ASP A 457 -15.68 6.10 -4.60
N TYR A 458 -14.59 5.93 -3.85
CA TYR A 458 -13.90 4.64 -3.70
C TYR A 458 -14.83 3.54 -3.18
N LYS A 459 -15.93 3.87 -2.47
CA LYS A 459 -16.89 2.84 -1.99
C LYS A 459 -17.51 2.06 -3.15
N THR A 460 -17.66 2.67 -4.32
CA THR A 460 -18.22 2.05 -5.52
C THR A 460 -17.37 0.89 -6.07
N ILE A 461 -16.07 0.86 -5.75
CA ILE A 461 -15.15 -0.23 -6.15
C ILE A 461 -15.55 -1.57 -5.51
N GLY A 462 -16.16 -1.54 -4.32
CA GLY A 462 -16.69 -2.72 -3.63
C GLY A 462 -15.65 -3.70 -3.04
N HIS A 463 -14.35 -3.50 -3.25
CA HIS A 463 -13.29 -4.38 -2.71
C HIS A 463 -12.21 -3.60 -1.95
N GLY A 464 -11.96 -3.97 -0.68
CA GLY A 464 -11.08 -3.23 0.24
C GLY A 464 -9.66 -3.02 -0.28
N ASP A 465 -8.97 -4.07 -0.72
CA ASP A 465 -7.58 -3.93 -1.21
C ASP A 465 -7.50 -3.09 -2.49
N LEU A 466 -8.54 -3.13 -3.34
CA LEU A 466 -8.57 -2.37 -4.58
C LEU A 466 -8.85 -0.89 -4.30
N GLN A 467 -9.69 -0.61 -3.29
CA GLN A 467 -9.90 0.74 -2.76
C GLN A 467 -8.61 1.31 -2.18
N SER A 468 -7.94 0.58 -1.30
CA SER A 468 -6.67 1.02 -0.69
C SER A 468 -5.58 1.22 -1.74
N ALA A 469 -5.50 0.36 -2.75
CA ALA A 469 -4.56 0.51 -3.85
C ALA A 469 -4.85 1.75 -4.70
N ALA A 470 -6.11 1.97 -5.09
CA ALA A 470 -6.51 3.13 -5.87
C ALA A 470 -6.25 4.44 -5.10
N LEU A 471 -6.62 4.48 -3.82
CA LEU A 471 -6.34 5.61 -2.93
C LEU A 471 -4.84 5.87 -2.82
N GLY A 472 -4.03 4.84 -2.56
CA GLY A 472 -2.58 4.98 -2.41
C GLY A 472 -1.89 5.54 -3.66
N VAL A 473 -2.34 5.14 -4.86
CA VAL A 473 -1.82 5.68 -6.13
C VAL A 473 -2.21 7.16 -6.29
N VAL A 474 -3.46 7.52 -5.98
CA VAL A 474 -3.94 8.92 -6.05
C VAL A 474 -3.20 9.80 -5.04
N GLU A 475 -3.04 9.36 -3.80
CA GLU A 475 -2.33 10.10 -2.76
C GLU A 475 -0.86 10.29 -3.11
N SER A 476 -0.20 9.25 -3.63
CA SER A 476 1.20 9.33 -4.06
C SER A 476 1.38 10.30 -5.23
N ALA A 477 0.48 10.25 -6.22
CA ALA A 477 0.50 11.17 -7.35
C ALA A 477 0.24 12.61 -6.90
N ASN A 478 -0.70 12.81 -5.98
CA ASN A 478 -1.00 14.11 -5.41
C ASN A 478 0.17 14.66 -4.60
N LYS A 479 0.86 13.82 -3.84
CA LYS A 479 2.08 14.19 -3.10
C LYS A 479 3.20 14.63 -4.05
N ILE A 480 3.39 13.93 -5.17
CA ILE A 480 4.38 14.29 -6.19
C ILE A 480 4.03 15.64 -6.83
N VAL A 481 2.76 15.86 -7.18
CA VAL A 481 2.36 17.14 -7.76
C VAL A 481 2.58 18.29 -6.78
N ASN A 482 2.36 18.09 -5.48
CA ASN A 482 2.57 19.12 -4.47
C ASN A 482 4.03 19.22 -3.95
N ASP A 483 4.95 18.37 -4.43
CA ASP A 483 6.36 18.43 -4.04
C ASP A 483 7.04 19.71 -4.56
N ILE A 484 7.91 20.30 -3.74
CA ILE A 484 8.60 21.56 -4.06
C ILE A 484 9.40 21.44 -5.36
N ASN A 485 10.12 20.33 -5.58
CA ASN A 485 10.94 20.14 -6.77
C ASN A 485 10.07 20.02 -8.03
N PHE A 486 8.90 19.38 -7.91
CA PHE A 486 7.96 19.29 -9.03
C PHE A 486 7.34 20.66 -9.33
N GLN A 487 6.97 21.43 -8.31
CA GLN A 487 6.43 22.78 -8.46
C GLN A 487 7.44 23.72 -9.12
N GLU A 488 8.72 23.64 -8.73
CA GLU A 488 9.81 24.39 -9.38
C GLU A 488 9.99 23.98 -10.85
N TYR A 489 10.00 22.67 -11.13
CA TYR A 489 10.06 22.15 -12.49
C TYR A 489 8.91 22.67 -13.36
N TRP A 490 7.69 22.66 -12.82
CA TRP A 490 6.50 23.18 -13.49
C TRP A 490 6.62 24.69 -13.74
N SER A 491 7.03 25.46 -12.73
CA SER A 491 7.26 26.90 -12.86
C SER A 491 8.30 27.25 -13.94
N ASN A 492 9.39 26.49 -14.01
CA ASN A 492 10.44 26.68 -15.02
C ASN A 492 9.94 26.35 -16.44
N LEU A 493 9.16 25.28 -16.60
CA LEU A 493 8.51 24.96 -17.87
C LEU A 493 7.56 26.07 -18.32
N LEU A 494 6.78 26.63 -17.39
CA LEU A 494 5.88 27.75 -17.68
C LEU A 494 6.67 28.98 -18.14
N LYS A 495 7.63 29.45 -17.33
CA LYS A 495 8.46 30.63 -17.62
C LYS A 495 9.18 30.54 -18.96
N SER A 496 9.61 29.34 -19.34
CA SER A 496 10.38 29.14 -20.58
C SER A 496 9.51 29.00 -21.83
N ASN A 497 8.19 28.82 -21.72
CA ASN A 497 7.32 28.46 -22.85
C ASN A 497 6.06 29.30 -23.01
N TYR A 498 5.66 30.11 -22.02
CA TYR A 498 4.41 30.89 -22.11
C TYR A 498 4.40 31.86 -23.30
N SER A 499 5.54 32.44 -23.68
CA SER A 499 5.64 33.36 -24.82
C SER A 499 5.39 32.69 -26.18
N SER A 500 5.47 31.35 -26.24
CA SER A 500 5.20 30.55 -27.44
C SER A 500 3.71 30.24 -27.63
N VAL A 501 2.84 30.67 -26.72
CA VAL A 501 1.39 30.60 -26.91
C VAL A 501 0.96 31.72 -27.88
N ASP A 502 0.23 31.37 -28.93
CA ASP A 502 -0.34 32.32 -29.89
C ASP A 502 -1.62 32.94 -29.31
N ASP A 503 -1.74 34.26 -29.35
CA ASP A 503 -2.91 34.99 -28.84
C ASP A 503 -4.20 34.60 -29.57
N ASN A 504 -4.09 34.29 -30.88
CA ASN A 504 -5.26 33.90 -31.69
C ASN A 504 -5.81 32.52 -31.33
N GLN A 505 -5.06 31.70 -30.57
CA GLN A 505 -5.41 30.34 -30.20
C GLN A 505 -5.98 30.20 -28.79
N ILE A 506 -5.94 31.28 -27.99
CA ILE A 506 -6.37 31.25 -26.57
C ILE A 506 -7.89 31.12 -26.43
N ASN A 507 -8.64 31.63 -27.42
CA ASN A 507 -10.11 31.63 -27.43
C ASN A 507 -10.72 30.53 -28.32
N ASP A 508 -9.89 29.64 -28.86
CA ASP A 508 -10.34 28.51 -29.67
C ASP A 508 -10.40 27.24 -28.81
N ASP A 509 -11.59 26.89 -28.33
CA ASP A 509 -11.82 25.69 -27.51
C ASP A 509 -11.57 24.37 -28.27
N GLU A 510 -11.57 24.39 -29.61
CA GLU A 510 -11.34 23.20 -30.44
C GLU A 510 -9.85 22.94 -30.69
N TYR A 511 -8.99 23.94 -30.46
CA TYR A 511 -7.55 23.86 -30.72
C TYR A 511 -6.70 23.87 -29.45
N LEU A 512 -5.95 22.78 -29.22
CA LEU A 512 -4.95 22.73 -28.14
C LEU A 512 -3.55 23.05 -28.70
N PRO A 513 -2.91 24.17 -28.30
CA PRO A 513 -1.60 24.53 -28.82
C PRO A 513 -0.55 23.45 -28.64
N SER A 514 0.32 23.29 -29.64
CA SER A 514 1.41 22.28 -29.60
C SER A 514 2.33 22.47 -28.39
N VAL A 515 2.54 23.72 -27.95
CA VAL A 515 3.29 24.05 -26.74
C VAL A 515 2.62 23.50 -25.48
N VAL A 516 1.30 23.61 -25.36
CA VAL A 516 0.54 23.02 -24.25
C VAL A 516 0.72 21.51 -24.26
N THR A 517 0.43 20.85 -25.39
CA THR A 517 0.57 19.39 -25.51
C THR A 517 1.96 18.89 -25.12
N ARG A 518 3.02 19.52 -25.66
CA ARG A 518 4.42 19.12 -25.39
C ARG A 518 4.81 19.32 -23.92
N THR A 519 4.43 20.45 -23.33
CA THR A 519 4.80 20.77 -21.94
C THR A 519 3.96 19.98 -20.93
N SER A 520 2.67 19.78 -21.16
CA SER A 520 1.81 18.88 -20.38
C SER A 520 2.34 17.45 -20.40
N LYS A 521 2.72 16.92 -21.56
CA LYS A 521 3.36 15.59 -21.67
C LYS A 521 4.64 15.48 -20.85
N SER A 522 5.45 16.54 -20.81
CA SER A 522 6.66 16.59 -19.98
C SER A 522 6.35 16.53 -18.48
N LEU A 523 5.32 17.25 -18.03
CA LEU A 523 4.84 17.22 -16.65
C LEU A 523 4.29 15.85 -16.28
N ILE A 524 3.38 15.29 -17.09
CA ILE A 524 2.80 13.95 -16.88
C ILE A 524 3.91 12.90 -16.85
N ASN A 525 4.87 12.96 -17.78
CA ASN A 525 6.01 12.05 -17.80
C ASN A 525 6.85 12.13 -16.52
N LYS A 526 7.04 13.33 -15.96
CA LYS A 526 7.75 13.54 -14.69
C LYS A 526 6.96 12.96 -13.51
N ILE A 527 5.63 13.14 -13.47
CA ILE A 527 4.76 12.53 -12.44
C ILE A 527 4.86 11.01 -12.52
N LEU A 528 4.67 10.44 -13.71
CA LEU A 528 4.71 8.99 -13.94
C LEU A 528 6.08 8.39 -13.60
N SER A 529 7.17 9.04 -14.01
CA SER A 529 8.53 8.58 -13.68
C SER A 529 8.77 8.58 -12.17
N SER A 530 8.23 9.59 -11.47
CA SER A 530 8.35 9.69 -10.01
C SER A 530 7.50 8.62 -9.31
N LEU A 531 6.31 8.31 -9.83
CA LEU A 531 5.48 7.19 -9.35
C LEU A 531 6.11 5.82 -9.62
N ILE A 532 6.70 5.62 -10.80
CA ILE A 532 7.39 4.37 -11.16
C ILE A 532 8.54 4.10 -10.19
N ALA A 533 9.23 5.15 -9.75
CA ALA A 533 10.33 5.07 -8.79
C ALA A 533 9.87 5.04 -7.32
N SER A 534 8.59 5.30 -7.03
CA SER A 534 8.08 5.36 -5.67
C SER A 534 7.53 4.01 -5.18
N ASN A 535 7.44 3.89 -3.86
CA ASN A 535 6.83 2.75 -3.20
C ASN A 535 5.59 3.19 -2.41
N ILE A 536 4.56 2.35 -2.43
CA ILE A 536 3.36 2.44 -1.62
C ILE A 536 3.34 1.16 -0.77
N ASN A 537 3.32 1.30 0.56
CA ASN A 537 3.37 0.15 1.49
C ASN A 537 4.50 -0.85 1.18
N ASN A 538 5.71 -0.34 0.95
CA ASN A 538 6.91 -1.11 0.60
C ASN A 538 6.83 -1.91 -0.72
N GLN A 539 5.88 -1.61 -1.59
CA GLN A 539 5.77 -2.18 -2.93
C GLN A 539 5.87 -1.08 -4.00
N PRO A 540 6.42 -1.35 -5.19
CA PRO A 540 6.40 -0.38 -6.30
C PRO A 540 4.97 0.11 -6.57
N ALA A 541 4.79 1.42 -6.76
CA ALA A 541 3.45 2.03 -6.74
C ALA A 541 2.43 1.35 -7.66
N PHE A 542 2.82 1.06 -8.90
CA PHE A 542 1.94 0.41 -9.89
C PHE A 542 1.76 -1.10 -9.69
N ASN A 543 2.58 -1.72 -8.83
CA ASN A 543 2.38 -3.12 -8.45
C ASN A 543 1.27 -3.26 -7.41
N VAL A 544 1.05 -2.25 -6.56
CA VAL A 544 -0.01 -2.30 -5.52
C VAL A 544 -1.39 -2.50 -6.15
N LEU A 545 -1.69 -1.76 -7.22
CA LEU A 545 -2.96 -1.91 -7.94
C LEU A 545 -3.08 -3.27 -8.65
N ALA A 546 -2.01 -3.74 -9.30
CA ALA A 546 -2.01 -5.05 -9.95
C ALA A 546 -2.21 -6.19 -8.94
N ASN A 547 -1.52 -6.12 -7.80
CA ASN A 547 -1.63 -7.11 -6.72
C ASN A 547 -3.04 -7.11 -6.10
N ALA A 548 -3.70 -5.96 -5.99
CA ALA A 548 -5.07 -5.88 -5.50
C ALA A 548 -6.06 -6.66 -6.38
N PHE A 549 -5.86 -6.68 -7.70
CA PHE A 549 -6.65 -7.51 -8.62
C PHE A 549 -6.37 -9.01 -8.45
N VAL A 550 -5.14 -9.40 -8.10
CA VAL A 550 -4.78 -10.79 -7.80
C VAL A 550 -5.49 -11.26 -6.52
N VAL A 551 -5.46 -10.45 -5.46
CA VAL A 551 -6.18 -10.73 -4.20
C VAL A 551 -7.68 -10.84 -4.47
N LEU A 552 -8.26 -9.87 -5.17
CA LEU A 552 -9.68 -9.89 -5.51
C LEU A 552 -10.07 -11.15 -6.29
N LYS A 553 -9.25 -11.59 -7.24
CA LYS A 553 -9.48 -12.85 -7.97
C LYS A 553 -9.41 -14.07 -7.05
N SER A 554 -8.49 -14.09 -6.10
CA SER A 554 -8.43 -15.15 -5.06
C SER A 554 -9.71 -15.20 -4.22
N ASP A 555 -10.28 -14.04 -3.88
CA ASP A 555 -11.54 -13.96 -3.12
C ASP A 555 -12.73 -14.44 -3.96
N LEU A 556 -12.77 -14.09 -5.25
CA LEU A 556 -13.76 -14.62 -6.19
C LEU A 556 -13.63 -16.14 -6.36
N ASP A 557 -12.41 -16.66 -6.47
CA ASP A 557 -12.15 -18.11 -6.53
C ASP A 557 -12.66 -18.80 -5.24
N GLY A 558 -12.44 -18.19 -4.07
CA GLY A 558 -12.96 -18.67 -2.78
C GLY A 558 -14.48 -18.84 -2.75
N PHE A 559 -15.21 -17.94 -3.42
CA PHE A 559 -16.67 -18.04 -3.54
C PHE A 559 -17.12 -19.29 -4.31
N THR A 560 -16.34 -19.72 -5.31
CA THR A 560 -16.65 -20.92 -6.11
C THR A 560 -16.36 -22.22 -5.34
N VAL A 561 -15.47 -22.19 -4.35
CA VAL A 561 -15.12 -23.35 -3.52
C VAL A 561 -16.11 -23.54 -2.36
N HIS A 562 -16.76 -22.48 -1.90
CA HIS A 562 -17.75 -22.56 -0.83
C HIS A 562 -19.03 -23.28 -1.30
N GLU A 563 -19.33 -24.44 -0.70
CA GLU A 563 -20.36 -25.35 -1.20
C GLU A 563 -21.76 -24.72 -1.28
N ALA A 564 -22.19 -23.98 -0.25
CA ALA A 564 -23.50 -23.34 -0.26
C ALA A 564 -23.64 -22.28 -1.36
N SER A 565 -22.59 -21.48 -1.56
CA SER A 565 -22.53 -20.44 -2.60
C SER A 565 -22.54 -21.06 -3.99
N ARG A 566 -21.74 -22.10 -4.18
CA ARG A 566 -21.66 -22.87 -5.42
C ARG A 566 -23.01 -23.50 -5.79
N GLN A 567 -23.69 -24.11 -4.81
CA GLN A 567 -25.01 -24.72 -5.04
C GLN A 567 -26.09 -23.68 -5.36
N ALA A 568 -26.10 -22.54 -4.66
CA ALA A 568 -27.01 -21.44 -4.95
C ALA A 568 -26.79 -20.89 -6.37
N PHE A 569 -25.52 -20.72 -6.77
CA PHE A 569 -25.17 -20.30 -8.11
C PHE A 569 -25.59 -21.32 -9.19
N ILE A 570 -25.33 -22.62 -9.00
CA ILE A 570 -25.74 -23.67 -9.95
C ILE A 570 -27.25 -23.67 -10.14
N LYS A 571 -28.02 -23.59 -9.05
CA LYS A 571 -29.49 -23.50 -9.12
C LYS A 571 -29.96 -22.26 -9.90
N LYS A 572 -29.31 -21.11 -9.70
CA LYS A 572 -29.60 -19.89 -10.47
C LYS A 572 -29.28 -20.08 -11.95
N ALA A 573 -28.14 -20.70 -12.28
CA ALA A 573 -27.75 -20.98 -13.65
C ALA A 573 -28.76 -21.92 -14.34
N GLU A 574 -29.23 -22.96 -13.64
CA GLU A 574 -30.28 -23.86 -14.14
C GLU A 574 -31.62 -23.12 -14.35
N LYS A 575 -32.05 -22.31 -13.36
CA LYS A 575 -33.30 -21.52 -13.43
C LYS A 575 -33.33 -20.58 -14.63
N HIS A 576 -32.18 -19.99 -14.97
CA HIS A 576 -32.07 -18.98 -16.03
C HIS A 576 -31.39 -19.47 -17.31
N ASN A 577 -31.14 -20.78 -17.45
CA ASN A 577 -30.48 -21.40 -18.61
C ASN A 577 -29.10 -20.80 -18.94
N LEU A 578 -28.29 -20.48 -17.92
CA LEU A 578 -26.93 -20.00 -18.12
C LEU A 578 -25.98 -21.18 -18.38
N ASP A 579 -25.22 -21.12 -19.47
CA ASP A 579 -24.17 -22.10 -19.77
C ASP A 579 -22.90 -21.76 -18.97
N LEU A 580 -22.60 -22.63 -18.01
CA LEU A 580 -21.46 -22.51 -17.10
C LEU A 580 -20.11 -22.43 -17.84
N LYS A 581 -20.02 -22.93 -19.07
CA LYS A 581 -18.80 -22.82 -19.89
C LYS A 581 -18.37 -21.38 -20.11
N TYR A 582 -19.30 -20.45 -20.27
CA TYR A 582 -18.95 -19.03 -20.44
C TYR A 582 -18.49 -18.42 -19.13
N MET A 583 -19.02 -18.87 -17.99
CA MET A 583 -18.49 -18.48 -16.68
C MET A 583 -17.06 -18.95 -16.50
N ASP A 584 -16.79 -20.24 -16.69
CA ASP A 584 -15.45 -20.84 -16.53
C ASP A 584 -14.43 -20.13 -17.41
N LYS A 585 -14.78 -19.84 -18.67
CA LYS A 585 -13.92 -19.06 -19.56
C LYS A 585 -13.68 -17.64 -19.07
N THR A 586 -14.68 -17.00 -18.46
CA THR A 586 -14.56 -15.64 -17.92
C THR A 586 -13.55 -15.62 -16.77
N PHE A 587 -13.56 -16.61 -15.87
CA PHE A 587 -12.54 -16.77 -14.82
C PHE A 587 -11.14 -16.98 -15.39
N ILE A 588 -11.00 -17.85 -16.40
CA ILE A 588 -9.72 -18.08 -17.09
C ILE A 588 -9.21 -16.78 -17.74
N ASN A 589 -10.10 -15.99 -18.33
CA ASN A 589 -9.72 -14.75 -19.00
C ASN A 589 -9.45 -13.62 -18.00
N LEU A 590 -10.10 -13.59 -16.83
CA LEU A 590 -9.70 -12.73 -15.72
C LEU A 590 -8.26 -13.04 -15.29
N ASP A 591 -7.88 -14.31 -15.17
CA ASP A 591 -6.53 -14.71 -14.79
C ASP A 591 -5.48 -14.23 -15.82
N LYS A 592 -5.81 -14.32 -17.12
CA LYS A 592 -4.99 -13.74 -18.18
C LYS A 592 -4.92 -12.22 -18.10
N ALA A 593 -6.04 -11.54 -17.87
CA ALA A 593 -6.07 -10.08 -17.73
C ALA A 593 -5.23 -9.61 -16.54
N ASN A 594 -5.34 -10.29 -15.39
CA ASN A 594 -4.49 -10.04 -14.22
C ASN A 594 -3.02 -10.30 -14.50
N THR A 595 -2.70 -11.34 -15.27
CA THR A 595 -1.33 -11.64 -15.71
C THR A 595 -0.79 -10.54 -16.63
N ARG A 596 -1.60 -10.04 -17.58
CA ARG A 596 -1.24 -8.90 -18.44
C ARG A 596 -1.00 -7.64 -17.62
N LEU A 597 -1.89 -7.33 -16.66
CA LEU A 597 -1.75 -6.19 -15.78
C LEU A 597 -0.49 -6.28 -14.90
N THR A 598 -0.25 -7.43 -14.29
CA THR A 598 0.95 -7.68 -13.47
C THR A 598 2.22 -7.60 -14.30
N SER A 599 2.19 -8.11 -15.54
CA SER A 599 3.32 -8.02 -16.47
C SER A 599 3.58 -6.58 -16.89
N SER A 600 2.53 -5.81 -17.18
CA SER A 600 2.62 -4.38 -17.50
C SER A 600 3.17 -3.58 -16.31
N ALA A 601 2.72 -3.86 -15.09
CA ALA A 601 3.25 -3.24 -13.87
C ALA A 601 4.77 -3.46 -13.71
N ASN A 602 5.26 -4.65 -14.10
CA ASN A 602 6.67 -5.04 -14.02
C ASN A 602 7.48 -4.77 -15.30
N ASP A 603 6.86 -4.20 -16.33
CA ASP A 603 7.51 -3.96 -17.61
C ASP A 603 8.69 -2.99 -17.45
N LYS A 604 9.84 -3.32 -18.04
CA LYS A 604 10.99 -2.41 -18.07
C LYS A 604 10.78 -1.24 -19.03
N PHE A 605 9.90 -1.38 -20.02
CA PHE A 605 9.56 -0.34 -21.00
C PHE A 605 8.97 0.92 -20.34
N LYS A 606 8.37 0.79 -19.14
CA LYS A 606 7.84 1.90 -18.35
C LYS A 606 8.87 3.00 -18.06
N ASN A 607 10.16 2.64 -17.97
CA ASN A 607 11.23 3.61 -17.77
C ASN A 607 11.65 4.34 -19.05
N PHE A 608 11.39 3.77 -20.22
CA PHE A 608 11.79 4.33 -21.52
C PHE A 608 10.71 5.23 -22.12
N ASN A 609 9.43 4.85 -22.01
CA ASN A 609 8.30 5.66 -22.45
C ASN A 609 7.14 5.58 -21.45
N PRO A 610 7.22 6.31 -20.33
CA PRO A 610 6.20 6.30 -19.28
C PRO A 610 4.79 6.62 -19.79
N LEU A 611 4.64 7.57 -20.72
CA LEU A 611 3.34 7.99 -21.25
C LEU A 611 2.63 6.85 -21.98
N LYS A 612 3.28 6.27 -22.99
CA LYS A 612 2.68 5.18 -23.78
C LYS A 612 2.47 3.94 -22.92
N TRP A 613 3.41 3.65 -22.02
CA TRP A 613 3.25 2.56 -21.08
C TRP A 613 2.04 2.77 -20.17
N PHE A 614 1.83 3.98 -19.65
CA PHE A 614 0.72 4.27 -18.75
C PHE A 614 -0.64 4.15 -19.43
N GLU A 615 -0.76 4.57 -20.69
CA GLU A 615 -1.95 4.32 -21.52
C GLU A 615 -2.25 2.81 -21.60
N SER A 616 -1.26 1.99 -21.97
CA SER A 616 -1.43 0.53 -22.00
C SER A 616 -1.69 -0.08 -20.61
N TYR A 617 -1.12 0.49 -19.55
CA TYR A 617 -1.38 0.05 -18.18
C TYR A 617 -2.85 0.28 -17.79
N ILE A 618 -3.38 1.48 -18.06
CA ILE A 618 -4.79 1.83 -17.83
C ILE A 618 -5.73 0.89 -18.61
N GLU A 619 -5.40 0.56 -19.87
CA GLU A 619 -6.19 -0.39 -20.66
C GLU A 619 -6.24 -1.78 -20.01
N ASN A 620 -5.11 -2.26 -19.47
CA ASN A 620 -5.06 -3.54 -18.75
C ASN A 620 -5.83 -3.49 -17.42
N VAL A 621 -5.81 -2.35 -16.71
CA VAL A 621 -6.65 -2.14 -15.51
C VAL A 621 -8.12 -2.22 -15.88
N LYS A 622 -8.52 -1.54 -16.95
CA LYS A 622 -9.90 -1.55 -17.46
C LYS A 622 -10.36 -2.96 -17.80
N ASP A 623 -9.55 -3.71 -18.53
CA ASP A 623 -9.87 -5.08 -18.95
C ASP A 623 -10.07 -6.02 -17.74
N ALA A 624 -9.14 -5.99 -16.77
CA ALA A 624 -9.27 -6.75 -15.53
C ALA A 624 -10.53 -6.34 -14.74
N ARG A 625 -10.81 -5.03 -14.63
CA ARG A 625 -11.98 -4.51 -13.93
C ARG A 625 -13.30 -4.94 -14.56
N GLU A 626 -13.38 -4.95 -15.89
CA GLU A 626 -14.57 -5.41 -16.61
C GLU A 626 -14.86 -6.90 -16.35
N TYR A 627 -13.83 -7.76 -16.37
CA TYR A 627 -14.00 -9.17 -16.02
C TYR A 627 -14.48 -9.38 -14.57
N VAL A 628 -13.94 -8.60 -13.63
CA VAL A 628 -14.36 -8.63 -12.23
C VAL A 628 -15.85 -8.30 -12.08
N GLU A 629 -16.33 -7.24 -12.72
CA GLU A 629 -17.74 -6.86 -12.60
C GLU A 629 -18.67 -7.86 -13.28
N ILE A 630 -18.26 -8.45 -14.41
CA ILE A 630 -18.99 -9.57 -15.03
C ILE A 630 -19.12 -10.72 -14.03
N ILE A 631 -18.01 -11.18 -13.46
CA ILE A 631 -18.02 -12.33 -12.53
C ILE A 631 -18.86 -12.02 -11.29
N LYS A 632 -18.72 -10.83 -10.71
CA LYS A 632 -19.46 -10.40 -9.52
C LYS A 632 -20.98 -10.44 -9.73
N VAL A 633 -21.48 -9.90 -10.85
CA VAL A 633 -22.91 -9.93 -11.17
C VAL A 633 -23.38 -11.37 -11.40
N LEU A 634 -22.60 -12.16 -12.14
CA LEU A 634 -22.99 -13.52 -12.46
C LEU A 634 -22.92 -14.46 -11.24
N LEU A 635 -21.99 -14.27 -10.30
CA LEU A 635 -21.89 -15.05 -9.06
C LEU A 635 -22.91 -14.67 -7.99
N SER A 636 -23.56 -13.50 -8.12
CA SER A 636 -24.55 -13.06 -7.15
C SER A 636 -25.59 -14.16 -6.87
N THR A 637 -25.79 -14.55 -5.62
CA THR A 637 -26.75 -15.61 -5.23
C THR A 637 -28.18 -15.07 -5.15
N ALA A 638 -28.40 -13.95 -5.82
CA ALA A 638 -29.63 -13.23 -5.77
C ALA A 638 -30.80 -14.02 -6.36
N GLU A 639 -31.86 -14.25 -5.58
CA GLU A 639 -33.11 -14.78 -6.15
C GLU A 639 -33.92 -13.64 -6.76
N PHE A 640 -34.30 -13.81 -8.02
CA PHE A 640 -35.19 -12.90 -8.73
C PHE A 640 -36.04 -13.64 -9.76
N GLU A 641 -37.13 -13.01 -10.18
CA GLU A 641 -38.02 -13.51 -11.22
C GLU A 641 -37.50 -13.17 -12.62
N LYS A 642 -37.94 -13.96 -13.60
CA LYS A 642 -37.71 -13.68 -15.02
C LYS A 642 -38.42 -12.35 -15.35
N ASP A 643 -37.76 -11.47 -16.09
CA ASP A 643 -38.20 -10.11 -16.45
C ASP A 643 -38.04 -8.99 -15.39
N SER A 644 -37.52 -9.31 -14.21
CA SER A 644 -37.09 -8.30 -13.22
C SER A 644 -35.92 -7.46 -13.73
N ASP A 645 -35.70 -6.27 -13.15
CA ASP A 645 -34.53 -5.44 -13.51
C ASP A 645 -33.21 -6.14 -13.16
N GLN A 646 -33.20 -6.94 -12.09
CA GLN A 646 -32.07 -7.81 -11.75
C GLN A 646 -31.79 -8.87 -12.82
N TYR A 647 -32.84 -9.45 -13.41
CA TYR A 647 -32.68 -10.39 -14.52
C TYR A 647 -32.13 -9.70 -15.77
N LYS A 648 -32.60 -8.48 -16.10
CA LYS A 648 -32.06 -7.70 -17.23
C LYS A 648 -30.59 -7.37 -17.03
N GLU A 649 -30.19 -7.03 -15.80
CA GLU A 649 -28.80 -6.81 -15.46
C GLU A 649 -27.96 -8.10 -15.60
N LEU A 650 -28.45 -9.21 -15.04
CA LEU A 650 -27.81 -10.52 -15.19
C LEU A 650 -27.61 -10.89 -16.67
N ASP A 651 -28.66 -10.80 -17.49
CA ASP A 651 -28.60 -11.14 -18.92
C ASP A 651 -27.62 -10.23 -19.66
N LYS A 652 -27.64 -8.91 -19.41
CA LYS A 652 -26.66 -7.97 -19.97
C LYS A 652 -25.22 -8.40 -19.68
N TYR A 653 -24.90 -8.71 -18.43
CA TYR A 653 -23.55 -9.14 -18.04
C TYR A 653 -23.19 -10.54 -18.55
N TYR A 654 -24.17 -11.42 -18.71
CA TYR A 654 -23.97 -12.73 -19.31
C TYR A 654 -23.65 -12.63 -20.80
N GLN A 655 -24.37 -11.79 -21.56
CA GLN A 655 -24.03 -11.50 -22.95
C GLN A 655 -22.66 -10.82 -23.07
N LEU A 656 -22.34 -9.91 -22.15
CA LEU A 656 -21.03 -9.29 -22.09
C LEU A 656 -19.91 -10.32 -21.83
N ALA A 657 -20.16 -11.32 -20.99
CA ALA A 657 -19.24 -12.43 -20.76
C ALA A 657 -18.99 -13.24 -22.04
N ILE A 658 -20.05 -13.57 -22.79
CA ILE A 658 -19.95 -14.28 -24.07
C ILE A 658 -19.12 -13.46 -25.06
N GLN A 659 -19.42 -12.17 -25.20
CA GLN A 659 -18.70 -11.25 -26.08
C GLN A 659 -17.21 -11.16 -25.70
N LYS A 660 -16.90 -10.88 -24.43
CA LYS A 660 -15.52 -10.81 -23.94
C LYS A 660 -14.74 -12.09 -24.14
N ASN A 661 -15.38 -13.25 -23.96
CA ASN A 661 -14.76 -14.54 -24.22
C ASN A 661 -14.45 -14.75 -25.71
N HIS A 662 -15.32 -14.27 -26.60
CA HIS A 662 -15.10 -14.29 -28.04
C HIS A 662 -13.98 -13.32 -28.44
N ASP A 663 -13.97 -12.10 -27.91
CA ASP A 663 -12.95 -11.08 -28.19
C ASP A 663 -11.56 -11.55 -27.75
N GLU A 664 -11.45 -12.16 -26.56
CA GLU A 664 -10.20 -12.74 -26.08
C GLU A 664 -9.73 -13.91 -26.95
N GLN A 665 -10.64 -14.76 -27.42
CA GLN A 665 -10.32 -15.84 -28.36
C GLN A 665 -9.81 -15.27 -29.69
N LYS A 666 -10.45 -14.23 -30.21
CA LYS A 666 -10.03 -13.53 -31.43
C LYS A 666 -8.65 -12.88 -31.24
N MET A 667 -8.39 -12.24 -30.11
CA MET A 667 -7.07 -11.68 -29.78
C MET A 667 -5.98 -12.77 -29.71
N ALA A 668 -6.27 -13.91 -29.10
CA ALA A 668 -5.34 -15.05 -29.04
C ALA A 668 -5.03 -15.63 -30.43
N ASN A 669 -6.04 -15.73 -31.28
CA ASN A 669 -5.90 -16.20 -32.66
C ASN A 669 -5.09 -15.19 -33.51
N ASN A 670 -5.37 -13.89 -33.40
CA ASN A 670 -4.60 -12.84 -34.07
C ASN A 670 -3.13 -12.80 -33.60
N SER A 671 -2.89 -13.02 -32.31
CA SER A 671 -1.52 -13.10 -31.76
C SER A 671 -0.78 -14.32 -32.28
N SER A 672 -1.46 -15.48 -32.34
CA SER A 672 -0.92 -16.72 -32.93
C SER A 672 -0.59 -16.53 -34.42
N LEU A 673 -1.46 -15.85 -35.18
CA LEU A 673 -1.21 -15.50 -36.58
C LEU A 673 0.04 -14.63 -36.71
N THR A 674 0.15 -13.58 -35.91
CA THR A 674 1.26 -12.62 -35.94
C THR A 674 2.59 -13.31 -35.62
N ILE A 675 2.64 -14.11 -34.55
CA ILE A 675 3.82 -14.89 -34.18
C ILE A 675 4.16 -15.91 -35.28
N GLY A 676 3.15 -16.58 -35.84
CA GLY A 676 3.31 -17.48 -36.97
C GLY A 676 3.97 -16.80 -38.17
N ILE A 677 3.49 -15.62 -38.57
CA ILE A 677 4.06 -14.84 -39.69
C ILE A 677 5.51 -14.41 -39.41
N ILE A 678 5.81 -13.96 -38.19
CA ILE A 678 7.17 -13.56 -37.79
C ILE A 678 8.11 -14.77 -37.85
N LEU A 679 7.71 -15.90 -37.28
CA LEU A 679 8.50 -17.13 -37.29
C LEU A 679 8.68 -17.67 -38.73
N LEU A 680 7.67 -17.54 -39.58
CA LEU A 680 7.75 -17.94 -40.98
C LEU A 680 8.75 -17.07 -41.74
N THR A 681 8.75 -15.76 -41.49
CA THR A 681 9.72 -14.83 -42.08
C THR A 681 11.14 -15.13 -41.62
N LEU A 682 11.33 -15.38 -40.31
CA LEU A 682 12.62 -15.83 -39.77
C LEU A 682 13.06 -17.15 -40.37
N SER A 683 12.14 -18.11 -40.52
CA SER A 683 12.43 -19.40 -41.16
C SER A 683 12.89 -19.23 -42.60
N ILE A 684 12.25 -18.36 -43.38
CA ILE A 684 12.67 -18.04 -44.75
C ILE A 684 14.08 -17.45 -44.75
N LEU A 685 14.37 -16.50 -43.86
CA LEU A 685 15.71 -15.92 -43.72
C LEU A 685 16.77 -16.97 -43.40
N PHE A 686 16.47 -17.92 -42.50
CA PHE A 686 17.36 -19.04 -42.20
C PHE A 686 17.58 -19.96 -43.40
N ILE A 687 16.52 -20.26 -44.17
CA ILE A 687 16.64 -21.09 -45.40
C ILE A 687 17.52 -20.39 -46.43
N ILE A 688 17.36 -19.07 -46.62
CA ILE A 688 18.19 -18.26 -47.51
C ILE A 688 19.65 -18.28 -47.04
N ALA A 689 19.91 -18.00 -45.77
CA ALA A 689 21.26 -18.02 -45.19
C ALA A 689 21.92 -19.41 -45.33
N ASN A 690 21.15 -20.47 -45.09
CA ASN A 690 21.64 -21.84 -45.20
C ASN A 690 21.91 -22.24 -46.67
N SER A 691 21.14 -21.69 -47.62
CA SER A 691 21.38 -21.84 -49.06
C SER A 691 22.69 -21.15 -49.47
N PHE A 692 22.99 -19.96 -48.96
CA PHE A 692 24.29 -19.31 -49.14
C PHE A 692 25.44 -20.14 -48.56
N ILE A 693 25.29 -20.69 -47.35
CA ILE A 693 26.28 -21.58 -46.72
C ILE A 693 26.48 -22.84 -47.57
N TYR A 694 25.43 -23.40 -48.15
CA TYR A 694 25.51 -24.55 -49.05
C TYR A 694 26.28 -24.24 -50.33
N ILE A 695 26.00 -23.10 -50.97
CA ILE A 695 26.69 -22.63 -52.19
C ILE A 695 28.18 -22.40 -51.87
N TYR A 696 28.48 -21.70 -50.77
CA TYR A 696 29.86 -21.43 -50.32
C TYR A 696 30.62 -22.72 -49.95
N LYS A 697 29.96 -23.68 -49.29
CA LYS A 697 30.50 -25.01 -48.98
C LYS A 697 30.79 -25.82 -50.25
N ASN A 698 29.99 -25.68 -51.31
CA ASN A 698 30.25 -26.36 -52.58
C ASN A 698 31.54 -25.85 -53.24
N GLN A 699 31.91 -24.59 -52.97
CA GLN A 699 33.17 -23.97 -53.39
C GLN A 699 34.34 -24.32 -52.45
N ASN A 700 34.15 -24.31 -51.13
CA ASN A 700 35.19 -24.60 -50.13
C ASN A 700 34.87 -25.87 -49.32
N ARG A 701 35.31 -27.02 -49.85
CA ARG A 701 35.08 -28.35 -49.26
C ARG A 701 35.95 -28.56 -48.01
N GLN A 702 35.38 -28.41 -46.82
CA GLN A 702 35.33 -29.49 -45.79
C GLN A 702 34.87 -29.12 -44.37
N LYS A 703 34.62 -27.86 -43.98
CA LYS A 703 34.29 -27.52 -42.56
C LYS A 703 32.82 -27.14 -42.22
N LEU A 704 31.92 -27.03 -43.21
CA LEU A 704 30.56 -26.49 -43.00
C LEU A 704 29.42 -27.55 -43.01
N LYS A 705 29.72 -28.87 -42.97
CA LYS A 705 28.69 -29.93 -43.05
C LYS A 705 27.77 -29.98 -41.83
N SER A 706 28.33 -29.93 -40.62
CA SER A 706 27.57 -30.01 -39.38
C SER A 706 26.68 -28.77 -39.18
N THR A 707 27.24 -27.58 -39.42
CA THR A 707 26.51 -26.31 -39.34
C THR A 707 25.32 -26.26 -40.28
N PHE A 708 25.49 -26.71 -41.53
CA PHE A 708 24.38 -26.80 -42.50
C PHE A 708 23.27 -27.72 -42.01
N ILE A 709 23.60 -28.92 -41.51
CA ILE A 709 22.61 -29.90 -41.04
C ILE A 709 21.84 -29.37 -39.83
N VAL A 710 22.54 -28.78 -38.85
CA VAL A 710 21.91 -28.22 -37.64
C VAL A 710 20.99 -27.05 -38.00
N LEU A 711 21.43 -26.14 -38.87
CA LEU A 711 20.60 -25.03 -39.35
C LEU A 711 19.37 -25.49 -40.13
N THR A 712 19.49 -26.55 -40.94
CA THR A 712 18.34 -27.10 -41.68
C THR A 712 17.31 -27.68 -40.72
N ILE A 713 17.73 -28.47 -39.73
CA ILE A 713 16.83 -29.06 -38.73
C ILE A 713 16.12 -27.94 -37.97
N PHE A 714 16.87 -26.93 -37.51
CA PHE A 714 16.33 -25.79 -36.78
C PHE A 714 15.32 -24.99 -37.62
N ALA A 715 15.66 -24.70 -38.89
CA ALA A 715 14.77 -24.01 -39.82
C ALA A 715 13.48 -24.81 -40.04
N SER A 716 13.57 -26.12 -40.31
CA SER A 716 12.39 -26.98 -40.51
C SER A 716 11.48 -27.05 -39.28
N SER A 717 12.05 -27.11 -38.08
CA SER A 717 11.27 -27.06 -36.83
C SER A 717 10.54 -25.73 -36.67
N ILE A 718 11.20 -24.60 -36.93
CA ILE A 718 10.56 -23.27 -36.89
C ILE A 718 9.47 -23.16 -37.96
N THR A 719 9.71 -23.66 -39.18
CA THR A 719 8.69 -23.67 -40.24
C THR A 719 7.43 -24.41 -39.79
N LEU A 720 7.59 -25.61 -39.22
CA LEU A 720 6.45 -26.41 -38.77
C LEU A 720 5.64 -25.68 -37.68
N ILE A 721 6.32 -25.12 -36.68
CA ILE A 721 5.67 -24.32 -35.62
C ILE A 721 4.96 -23.10 -36.22
N SER A 722 5.60 -22.41 -37.17
CA SER A 722 5.02 -21.23 -37.84
C SER A 722 3.73 -21.57 -38.58
N ILE A 723 3.69 -22.68 -39.33
CA ILE A 723 2.51 -23.12 -40.07
C ILE A 723 1.37 -23.47 -39.10
N ILE A 724 1.67 -24.18 -38.01
CA ILE A 724 0.66 -24.54 -36.99
C ILE A 724 0.04 -23.27 -36.40
N LEU A 725 0.87 -22.31 -35.99
CA LEU A 725 0.40 -21.04 -35.41
C LEU A 725 -0.41 -20.20 -36.42
N THR A 726 0.00 -20.17 -37.68
CA THR A 726 -0.74 -19.49 -38.75
C THR A 726 -2.10 -20.17 -39.01
N ILE A 727 -2.17 -21.50 -39.04
CA ILE A 727 -3.44 -22.23 -39.22
C ILE A 727 -4.39 -21.98 -38.04
N ILE A 728 -3.88 -21.98 -36.80
CA ILE A 728 -4.67 -21.64 -35.62
C ILE A 728 -5.18 -20.20 -35.73
N GLY A 729 -4.32 -19.28 -36.14
CA GLY A 729 -4.67 -17.88 -36.31
C GLY A 729 -5.71 -17.60 -37.41
N LEU A 730 -5.73 -18.40 -38.49
CA LEU A 730 -6.70 -18.30 -39.58
C LEU A 730 -8.06 -18.95 -39.28
N ARG A 731 -8.15 -19.79 -38.24
CA ARG A 731 -9.40 -20.45 -37.82
C ARG A 731 -10.21 -19.61 -36.82
N GLY A 732 -9.62 -18.55 -36.28
CA GLY A 732 -10.27 -17.53 -35.47
C GLY A 732 -10.84 -16.41 -36.30
#